data_AF-A0AA35TPF9-F1
#
_entry.id   AF-A0AA35TPF9-F1
#
_cell.length_a   1.000
_cell.length_b   1.000
_cell.length_c   1.000
_cell.angle_alpha   90.00
_cell.angle_beta   90.00
_cell.angle_gamma   90.00
#
_symmetry.space_group_name_H-M   'P 1'
#
loop_
_entity.id
_entity.type
_entity.pdbx_description
1 polymer ?
#
loop_
_entity_poly.entity_id
_entity_poly.type
_entity_poly.pdbx_seq_one_letter_code
_entity_poly.pdbx_strand_id
1 'polypeptide(L)'
;MEYLPTSLAVCLKNQPRIPRYLQISMLHNVSLALSYLHGHSPPIVHRDLTANNVLLTPNMVAKVADLGVARCLLDDSRMRTQLTQAPGTAAYMPPEALAPNPQYTTKIDSFSFGNLLVHLVSQQWPLPSEPTRLVKGKLVPVSEPERRREYLDLIGKEHCLMPLAMQCLQNDPGLRPEAAEMAGILESLQSSNPVPTTSHLDLLQASKWCTPDVVVVFGFHPKQHVLCFVEASVTPSSSFPSPCFSQVLESNRNQIESKGIQLAANKEQLQTVCKQLENRGGEIHSMQRKIAEMEQQIATSLKGLLLEHASNGPVSPTTTSHPSSKGRTPTVLHPTQSAFTWKRDDDMPVGTYGARGIVIDDKLYVGGGDCKDLELERVVHEYDCNGLVRKWTALPPAPVAYFALAEVNKTLALVGGFDLAKKVPTNHLTVWDRGQQGWCTPFPAMPTSRQDCTAVSFKLQLLVAGGSNFKKPLYNVEMLDYSQFQWHHLSPLPQPCVRMTSCIIGSRWYLLGGINFTDPSQGETGPQTQVFSLSLSGELARNRWNVLSPMPLYCATAVPFGHYLMAVGGVDTPYSQAQNGAIYMYCVAAEKWVHIGSLPTPRSQATAVVLSKGRLMLLGGQEIRDKFGRTVEILQSVVLPGGFGAAKNLSSYAVEGEEMEVETEAKRVLEQFRAAGKPIGLCCISPVLAARLFPGVAVTVGDDTDPAACAVRGMGASHVPRPVTGPQEVCLDSERLVVTTPAYMYEAPLHQIFDGIGEMISTVLRLVK
;
A
#
# COMPACT_ATOMS: atom_id res chain seq x y z
N MET A 1 3.70 -11.89 2.57
CA MET A 1 3.18 -11.75 3.95
C MET A 1 4.21 -10.99 4.77
N GLU A 2 3.79 -10.28 5.82
CA GLU A 2 4.71 -9.64 6.78
C GLU A 2 4.99 -10.66 7.89
N TYR A 3 6.26 -10.96 8.18
CA TYR A 3 6.62 -11.77 9.35
C TYR A 3 6.60 -10.90 10.60
N LEU A 4 5.91 -11.37 11.64
CA LEU A 4 5.80 -10.70 12.94
C LEU A 4 6.33 -11.65 14.03
N PRO A 5 7.39 -11.26 14.77
CA PRO A 5 8.17 -12.19 15.57
C PRO A 5 7.50 -12.63 16.88
N THR A 6 6.37 -12.02 17.26
CA THR A 6 5.70 -12.31 18.54
C THR A 6 4.22 -11.95 18.50
N SER A 7 3.42 -12.66 19.30
CA SER A 7 2.03 -12.31 19.60
C SER A 7 1.92 -11.54 20.91
N LEU A 8 0.79 -10.87 21.11
CA LEU A 8 0.50 -10.18 22.37
C LEU A 8 0.46 -11.16 23.55
N ALA A 9 0.01 -12.40 23.33
CA ALA A 9 0.05 -13.46 24.36
C ALA A 9 1.49 -13.88 24.74
N VAL A 10 2.43 -13.89 23.80
CA VAL A 10 3.85 -14.13 24.11
C VAL A 10 4.45 -12.92 24.82
N CYS A 11 4.09 -11.70 24.40
CA CYS A 11 4.48 -10.48 25.12
C CYS A 11 3.98 -10.45 26.56
N LEU A 12 2.70 -10.80 26.81
CA LEU A 12 2.09 -10.82 28.14
C LEU A 12 2.69 -11.89 29.07
N LYS A 13 3.19 -13.00 28.54
CA LYS A 13 3.95 -13.99 29.30
C LYS A 13 5.35 -13.52 29.67
N ASN A 14 6.00 -12.78 28.78
CA ASN A 14 7.41 -12.43 28.89
C ASN A 14 7.68 -11.05 29.52
N GLN A 15 6.65 -10.20 29.68
CA GLN A 15 6.78 -8.84 30.20
C GLN A 15 6.03 -8.66 31.54
N PRO A 16 6.69 -8.19 32.61
CA PRO A 16 6.05 -8.03 33.91
C PRO A 16 5.12 -6.81 33.99
N ARG A 17 5.29 -5.80 33.13
CA ARG A 17 4.41 -4.61 33.11
C ARG A 17 4.46 -3.83 31.78
N ILE A 18 3.38 -3.90 30.99
CA ILE A 18 3.19 -3.05 29.81
C ILE A 18 2.77 -1.62 30.23
N PRO A 19 3.40 -0.54 29.72
CA PRO A 19 3.02 0.85 30.03
C PRO A 19 1.60 1.22 29.56
N ARG A 20 0.88 2.04 30.34
CA ARG A 20 -0.52 2.42 30.04
C ARG A 20 -0.71 3.05 28.65
N TYR A 21 0.18 3.95 28.23
CA TYR A 21 0.08 4.58 26.89
C TYR A 21 0.13 3.53 25.78
N LEU A 22 0.92 2.47 25.98
CA LEU A 22 1.10 1.38 25.03
C LEU A 22 -0.08 0.41 25.07
N GLN A 23 -0.64 0.12 26.24
CA GLN A 23 -1.91 -0.62 26.39
C GLN A 23 -3.04 0.06 25.60
N ILE A 24 -3.23 1.38 25.77
CA ILE A 24 -4.24 2.15 25.03
C ILE A 24 -3.94 2.13 23.52
N SER A 25 -2.68 2.26 23.11
CA SER A 25 -2.29 2.23 21.70
C SER A 25 -2.57 0.88 21.02
N MET A 26 -2.20 -0.24 21.67
CA MET A 26 -2.48 -1.59 21.15
C MET A 26 -3.99 -1.81 20.97
N LEU A 27 -4.79 -1.40 21.96
CA LEU A 27 -6.25 -1.47 21.91
C LEU A 27 -6.83 -0.60 20.79
N HIS A 28 -6.30 0.61 20.58
CA HIS A 28 -6.73 1.47 19.49
C HIS A 28 -6.41 0.85 18.11
N ASN A 29 -5.23 0.22 17.96
CA ASN A 29 -4.90 -0.49 16.71
C ASN A 29 -5.87 -1.64 16.44
N VAL A 30 -6.28 -2.38 17.48
CA VAL A 30 -7.23 -3.50 17.36
C VAL A 30 -8.66 -3.00 17.08
N SER A 31 -9.14 -1.94 17.73
CA SER A 31 -10.47 -1.39 17.44
C SER A 31 -10.56 -0.78 16.03
N LEU A 32 -9.49 -0.15 15.54
CA LEU A 32 -9.37 0.28 14.14
C LEU A 32 -9.32 -0.88 13.12
N ALA A 33 -8.92 -2.09 13.55
CA ALA A 33 -8.96 -3.28 12.72
C ALA A 33 -10.36 -3.92 12.71
N LEU A 34 -11.02 -4.03 13.87
CA LEU A 34 -12.42 -4.45 13.96
C LEU A 34 -13.35 -3.51 13.18
N SER A 35 -13.21 -2.19 13.37
CA SER A 35 -13.99 -1.17 12.67
C SER A 35 -13.87 -1.28 11.15
N TYR A 36 -12.68 -1.62 10.65
CA TYR A 36 -12.46 -1.90 9.23
C TYR A 36 -13.20 -3.18 8.77
N LEU A 37 -13.14 -4.28 9.51
CA LEU A 37 -13.86 -5.52 9.17
C LEU A 37 -15.38 -5.33 9.22
N HIS A 38 -15.89 -4.72 10.30
CA HIS A 38 -17.31 -4.44 10.53
C HIS A 38 -17.89 -3.46 9.50
N GLY A 39 -17.09 -2.52 9.00
CA GLY A 39 -17.48 -1.53 7.98
C GLY A 39 -17.59 -2.05 6.54
N HIS A 40 -17.40 -3.35 6.29
CA HIS A 40 -17.67 -3.94 4.98
C HIS A 40 -19.18 -4.11 4.73
N SER A 41 -19.56 -4.31 3.46
CA SER A 41 -20.91 -4.70 3.07
C SER A 41 -20.83 -5.93 2.16
N PRO A 42 -21.24 -7.14 2.62
CA PRO A 42 -21.68 -7.46 4.00
C PRO A 42 -20.58 -7.26 5.07
N PRO A 43 -20.94 -6.97 6.34
CA PRO A 43 -19.99 -6.85 7.45
C PRO A 43 -19.20 -8.14 7.69
N ILE A 44 -17.89 -8.04 7.95
CA ILE A 44 -17.03 -9.19 8.27
C ILE A 44 -16.83 -9.25 9.79
N VAL A 45 -17.15 -10.38 10.41
CA VAL A 45 -16.94 -10.64 11.85
C VAL A 45 -15.77 -11.61 12.02
N HIS A 46 -14.87 -11.32 12.96
CA HIS A 46 -13.64 -12.07 13.16
C HIS A 46 -13.85 -13.41 13.89
N ARG A 47 -14.69 -13.41 14.94
CA ARG A 47 -15.12 -14.60 15.69
C ARG A 47 -14.05 -15.32 16.53
N ASP A 48 -12.80 -14.86 16.57
CA ASP A 48 -11.75 -15.34 17.51
C ASP A 48 -10.69 -14.25 17.78
N LEU A 49 -11.12 -13.05 18.18
CA LEU A 49 -10.18 -12.00 18.59
C LEU A 49 -9.58 -12.35 19.97
N THR A 50 -8.30 -12.72 20.00
CA THR A 50 -7.57 -13.08 21.22
C THR A 50 -6.17 -12.48 21.25
N ALA A 51 -5.47 -12.56 22.40
CA ALA A 51 -4.09 -12.13 22.48
C ALA A 51 -3.11 -13.00 21.66
N ASN A 52 -3.49 -14.23 21.27
CA ASN A 52 -2.71 -15.03 20.31
C ASN A 52 -2.84 -14.44 18.90
N ASN A 53 -4.07 -14.06 18.54
CA ASN A 53 -4.46 -13.55 17.23
C ASN A 53 -4.26 -12.02 17.10
N VAL A 54 -3.60 -11.41 18.09
CA VAL A 54 -3.04 -10.06 17.99
C VAL A 54 -1.52 -10.18 17.92
N LEU A 55 -0.96 -9.90 16.74
CA LEU A 55 0.48 -9.94 16.49
C LEU A 55 1.10 -8.57 16.72
N LEU A 56 2.32 -8.56 17.28
CA LEU A 56 3.06 -7.33 17.57
C LEU A 56 4.25 -7.17 16.62
N THR A 57 4.65 -5.92 16.45
CA THR A 57 5.81 -5.53 15.63
C THR A 57 6.98 -5.08 16.52
N PRO A 58 8.21 -4.96 15.99
CA PRO A 58 9.35 -4.45 16.77
C PRO A 58 9.12 -3.07 17.41
N ASN A 59 8.20 -2.27 16.84
CA ASN A 59 7.79 -0.96 17.35
C ASN A 59 6.54 -1.03 18.26
N MET A 60 6.15 -2.24 18.71
CA MET A 60 5.01 -2.53 19.58
C MET A 60 3.62 -2.09 19.07
N VAL A 61 3.51 -1.71 17.79
CA VAL A 61 2.23 -1.50 17.11
C VAL A 61 1.57 -2.86 16.90
N ALA A 62 0.28 -2.95 17.24
CA ALA A 62 -0.48 -4.20 17.21
C ALA A 62 -1.26 -4.40 15.91
N LYS A 63 -1.42 -5.66 15.49
CA LYS A 63 -2.26 -6.08 14.36
C LYS A 63 -3.15 -7.23 14.75
N VAL A 64 -4.36 -7.24 14.21
CA VAL A 64 -5.26 -8.39 14.26
C VAL A 64 -4.90 -9.36 13.12
N ALA A 65 -4.90 -10.66 13.40
CA ALA A 65 -4.47 -11.75 12.53
C ALA A 65 -5.36 -13.00 12.71
N ASP A 66 -5.13 -14.03 11.89
CA ASP A 66 -5.95 -15.25 11.79
C ASP A 66 -7.46 -15.02 11.58
N LEU A 67 -7.82 -14.69 10.33
CA LEU A 67 -9.21 -14.67 9.87
C LEU A 67 -9.75 -16.08 9.54
N GLY A 68 -9.11 -17.17 10.00
CA GLY A 68 -9.42 -18.56 9.65
C GLY A 68 -10.78 -19.09 10.14
N VAL A 69 -11.50 -18.34 10.98
CA VAL A 69 -12.90 -18.59 11.38
C VAL A 69 -13.85 -17.44 11.07
N ALA A 70 -13.35 -16.36 10.46
CA ALA A 70 -14.10 -15.15 10.15
C ALA A 70 -15.21 -15.41 9.12
N ARG A 71 -16.29 -14.63 9.19
CA ARG A 71 -17.47 -14.78 8.31
C ARG A 71 -18.13 -13.44 7.99
N CYS A 72 -18.66 -13.34 6.77
CA CYS A 72 -19.54 -12.26 6.35
C CYS A 72 -20.94 -12.46 6.92
N LEU A 73 -21.58 -11.39 7.40
CA LEU A 73 -22.99 -11.38 7.79
C LEU A 73 -23.87 -11.14 6.55
N LEU A 74 -24.31 -12.22 5.91
CA LEU A 74 -25.30 -12.18 4.83
C LEU A 74 -26.72 -12.09 5.40
N ASP A 75 -27.60 -11.36 4.70
CA ASP A 75 -29.01 -11.19 5.09
C ASP A 75 -29.86 -12.47 4.99
N ASP A 76 -29.36 -13.52 4.32
CA ASP A 76 -30.16 -14.75 4.13
C ASP A 76 -30.39 -15.50 5.45
N SER A 77 -31.65 -15.46 5.87
CA SER A 77 -32.23 -16.21 6.98
C SER A 77 -31.82 -17.69 7.05
N ARG A 78 -31.52 -18.35 5.92
CA ARG A 78 -31.09 -19.76 5.85
C ARG A 78 -29.64 -19.99 6.23
N MET A 79 -28.74 -19.01 6.07
CA MET A 79 -27.34 -19.16 6.49
C MET A 79 -27.12 -18.80 7.96
N ARG A 80 -27.97 -17.95 8.55
CA ARG A 80 -27.88 -17.58 9.98
C ARG A 80 -28.04 -18.77 10.93
N THR A 81 -28.59 -19.90 10.47
CA THR A 81 -28.77 -21.15 11.24
C THR A 81 -27.70 -22.22 10.98
N GLN A 82 -26.74 -22.00 10.08
CA GLN A 82 -25.67 -22.96 9.76
C GLN A 82 -24.27 -22.51 10.21
N LEU A 83 -24.18 -21.41 10.96
CA LEU A 83 -22.91 -20.93 11.51
C LEU A 83 -22.48 -21.79 12.71
N THR A 84 -21.28 -22.39 12.62
CA THR A 84 -20.69 -23.26 13.64
C THR A 84 -20.78 -22.67 15.04
N GLN A 85 -21.30 -23.43 16.01
CA GLN A 85 -21.25 -23.11 17.44
C GLN A 85 -19.80 -23.01 17.92
N ALA A 86 -19.57 -22.21 18.97
CA ALA A 86 -18.31 -22.14 19.70
C ALA A 86 -16.99 -22.06 18.87
N PRO A 87 -16.90 -21.28 17.76
CA PRO A 87 -15.61 -21.06 17.10
C PRO A 87 -14.80 -20.04 17.89
N GLY A 88 -13.54 -20.35 18.15
CA GLY A 88 -12.61 -19.50 18.89
C GLY A 88 -12.48 -19.84 20.37
N THR A 89 -11.79 -18.97 21.10
CA THR A 89 -11.27 -19.30 22.43
C THR A 89 -12.28 -19.05 23.55
N ALA A 90 -12.66 -20.12 24.28
CA ALA A 90 -13.80 -20.13 25.19
C ALA A 90 -13.83 -19.05 26.29
N ALA A 91 -12.69 -18.59 26.82
CA ALA A 91 -12.64 -17.50 27.80
C ALA A 91 -13.11 -16.14 27.22
N TYR A 92 -12.91 -15.95 25.92
CA TYR A 92 -13.22 -14.73 25.17
C TYR A 92 -14.61 -14.73 24.54
N MET A 93 -15.26 -15.90 24.41
CA MET A 93 -16.55 -16.02 23.73
C MET A 93 -17.70 -15.38 24.53
N PRO A 94 -18.61 -14.63 23.88
CA PRO A 94 -19.79 -14.08 24.53
C PRO A 94 -20.87 -15.16 24.76
N PRO A 95 -21.81 -14.92 25.70
CA PRO A 95 -22.83 -15.91 26.05
C PRO A 95 -23.73 -16.32 24.87
N GLU A 96 -24.04 -15.41 23.94
CA GLU A 96 -24.85 -15.76 22.75
C GLU A 96 -24.13 -16.62 21.71
N ALA A 97 -22.79 -16.68 21.72
CA ALA A 97 -22.01 -17.60 20.87
C ALA A 97 -21.97 -19.04 21.42
N LEU A 98 -22.35 -19.21 22.69
CA LEU A 98 -22.46 -20.50 23.40
C LEU A 98 -23.91 -21.01 23.47
N ALA A 99 -24.87 -20.25 22.92
CA ALA A 99 -26.27 -20.65 22.86
C ALA A 99 -26.50 -21.75 21.80
N PRO A 100 -27.52 -22.62 21.94
CA PRO A 100 -27.78 -23.70 20.98
C PRO A 100 -28.02 -23.22 19.53
N ASN A 101 -28.57 -22.02 19.35
CA ASN A 101 -28.74 -21.36 18.05
C ASN A 101 -28.09 -19.96 18.11
N PRO A 102 -26.77 -19.85 17.88
CA PRO A 102 -26.02 -18.61 18.12
C PRO A 102 -26.29 -17.56 17.04
N GLN A 103 -26.87 -16.42 17.42
CA GLN A 103 -27.13 -15.31 16.50
C GLN A 103 -25.93 -14.35 16.45
N TYR A 104 -25.07 -14.55 15.46
CA TYR A 104 -23.87 -13.74 15.27
C TYR A 104 -24.15 -12.33 14.73
N THR A 105 -23.49 -11.33 15.32
CA THR A 105 -23.43 -9.91 14.89
C THR A 105 -22.00 -9.37 15.12
N THR A 106 -21.71 -8.13 14.72
CA THR A 106 -20.44 -7.43 15.02
C THR A 106 -20.09 -7.42 16.51
N LYS A 107 -21.11 -7.38 17.37
CA LYS A 107 -21.03 -7.25 18.83
C LYS A 107 -20.35 -8.44 19.54
N ILE A 108 -20.13 -9.58 18.87
CA ILE A 108 -19.32 -10.68 19.44
C ILE A 108 -17.83 -10.31 19.49
N ASP A 109 -17.35 -9.57 18.49
CA ASP A 109 -15.97 -9.09 18.47
C ASP A 109 -15.81 -7.95 19.49
N SER A 110 -16.83 -7.13 19.73
CA SER A 110 -16.84 -6.14 20.83
C SER A 110 -16.69 -6.80 22.21
N PHE A 111 -17.33 -7.95 22.44
CA PHE A 111 -17.15 -8.71 23.69
C PHE A 111 -15.76 -9.36 23.78
N SER A 112 -15.28 -9.92 22.67
CA SER A 112 -13.92 -10.48 22.56
C SER A 112 -12.86 -9.40 22.81
N PHE A 113 -13.10 -8.18 22.34
CA PHE A 113 -12.30 -6.99 22.61
C PHE A 113 -12.31 -6.60 24.10
N GLY A 114 -13.47 -6.69 24.77
CA GLY A 114 -13.55 -6.51 26.23
C GLY A 114 -12.67 -7.49 27.00
N ASN A 115 -12.65 -8.76 26.58
CA ASN A 115 -11.75 -9.78 27.14
C ASN A 115 -10.27 -9.50 26.82
N LEU A 116 -9.96 -9.04 25.60
CA LEU A 116 -8.61 -8.63 25.22
C LEU A 116 -8.09 -7.47 26.06
N LEU A 117 -8.93 -6.45 26.31
CA LEU A 117 -8.65 -5.32 27.18
C LEU A 117 -8.37 -5.81 28.60
N VAL A 118 -9.22 -6.67 29.17
CA VAL A 118 -9.00 -7.20 30.52
C VAL A 118 -7.69 -7.98 30.61
N HIS A 119 -7.40 -8.87 29.64
CA HIS A 119 -6.15 -9.63 29.60
C HIS A 119 -4.92 -8.71 29.48
N LEU A 120 -4.97 -7.69 28.62
CA LEU A 120 -3.87 -6.76 28.41
C LEU A 120 -3.57 -5.88 29.63
N VAL A 121 -4.61 -5.41 30.33
CA VAL A 121 -4.44 -4.44 31.43
C VAL A 121 -4.17 -5.13 32.77
N SER A 122 -4.79 -6.29 33.04
CA SER A 122 -4.48 -7.11 34.21
C SER A 122 -3.23 -7.98 34.04
N GLN A 123 -2.83 -8.27 32.79
CA GLN A 123 -1.80 -9.26 32.42
C GLN A 123 -2.12 -10.69 32.91
N GLN A 124 -3.41 -10.97 33.13
CA GLN A 124 -3.92 -12.26 33.59
C GLN A 124 -4.94 -12.83 32.59
N TRP A 125 -4.93 -14.15 32.40
CA TRP A 125 -5.83 -14.81 31.45
C TRP A 125 -7.27 -14.80 31.99
N PRO A 126 -8.24 -14.13 31.34
CA PRO A 126 -9.51 -13.74 31.94
C PRO A 126 -10.55 -14.87 31.95
N LEU A 127 -10.27 -15.96 32.68
CA LEU A 127 -11.17 -17.11 32.81
C LEU A 127 -12.46 -16.70 33.54
N PRO A 128 -13.64 -16.79 32.91
CA PRO A 128 -14.89 -16.47 33.58
C PRO A 128 -15.24 -17.56 34.60
N SER A 129 -15.70 -17.15 35.79
CA SER A 129 -16.27 -18.05 36.79
C SER A 129 -17.62 -18.64 36.32
N GLU A 130 -18.24 -19.48 37.14
CA GLU A 130 -19.54 -20.10 36.84
C GLU A 130 -20.61 -19.08 36.40
N PRO A 131 -21.42 -19.37 35.36
CA PRO A 131 -22.47 -18.47 34.88
C PRO A 131 -23.67 -18.37 35.83
N THR A 132 -23.70 -19.19 36.90
CA THR A 132 -24.71 -19.15 37.96
C THR A 132 -24.05 -19.29 39.32
N ARG A 133 -24.64 -18.68 40.36
CA ARG A 133 -24.22 -18.85 41.75
C ARG A 133 -25.39 -19.14 42.66
N LEU A 134 -25.16 -19.91 43.73
CA LEU A 134 -26.18 -20.23 44.71
C LEU A 134 -26.39 -19.07 45.70
N VAL A 135 -27.58 -18.48 45.72
CA VAL A 135 -27.97 -17.44 46.68
C VAL A 135 -29.22 -17.91 47.42
N LYS A 136 -29.10 -18.10 48.74
CA LYS A 136 -30.20 -18.60 49.62
C LYS A 136 -30.89 -19.86 49.05
N GLY A 137 -30.11 -20.82 48.54
CA GLY A 137 -30.60 -22.08 47.98
C GLY A 137 -31.18 -22.00 46.55
N LYS A 138 -31.15 -20.83 45.88
CA LYS A 138 -31.55 -20.68 44.48
C LYS A 138 -30.34 -20.41 43.60
N LEU A 139 -30.29 -21.02 42.42
CA LEU A 139 -29.35 -20.65 41.36
C LEU A 139 -29.78 -19.30 40.77
N VAL A 140 -28.85 -18.35 40.73
CA VAL A 140 -29.05 -17.00 40.18
C VAL A 140 -27.98 -16.76 39.11
N PRO A 141 -28.33 -16.24 37.91
CA PRO A 141 -27.35 -15.95 36.87
C PRO A 141 -26.34 -14.88 37.31
N VAL A 142 -25.12 -14.98 36.78
CA VAL A 142 -23.98 -14.09 37.05
C VAL A 142 -23.68 -13.33 35.76
N SER A 143 -23.58 -12.01 35.82
CA SER A 143 -23.28 -11.18 34.64
C SER A 143 -21.83 -11.35 34.18
N GLU A 144 -21.55 -11.19 32.89
CA GLU A 144 -20.21 -11.42 32.33
C GLU A 144 -19.08 -10.55 32.93
N PRO A 145 -19.32 -9.31 33.42
CA PRO A 145 -18.32 -8.58 34.21
C PRO A 145 -18.16 -9.17 35.62
N GLU A 146 -19.24 -9.59 36.28
CA GLU A 146 -19.21 -10.23 37.61
C GLU A 146 -18.44 -11.58 37.55
N ARG A 147 -18.59 -12.33 36.45
CA ARG A 147 -17.83 -13.56 36.17
C ARG A 147 -16.32 -13.32 36.02
N ARG A 148 -15.90 -12.07 35.79
CA ARG A 148 -14.49 -11.64 35.61
C ARG A 148 -14.05 -10.61 36.65
N ARG A 149 -14.79 -10.49 37.77
CA ARG A 149 -14.56 -9.47 38.81
C ARG A 149 -13.11 -9.42 39.29
N GLU A 150 -12.49 -10.58 39.52
CA GLU A 150 -11.10 -10.69 39.98
C GLU A 150 -10.11 -9.92 39.08
N TYR A 151 -10.20 -10.10 37.76
CA TYR A 151 -9.36 -9.40 36.79
C TYR A 151 -9.72 -7.92 36.63
N LEU A 152 -10.99 -7.55 36.85
CA LEU A 152 -11.44 -6.15 36.83
C LEU A 152 -10.97 -5.40 38.08
N ASP A 153 -10.99 -6.02 39.25
CA ASP A 153 -10.44 -5.44 40.48
C ASP A 153 -8.91 -5.26 40.39
N LEU A 154 -8.19 -6.12 39.66
CA LEU A 154 -6.76 -5.94 39.33
C LEU A 154 -6.49 -4.72 38.41
N ILE A 155 -7.43 -4.35 37.53
CA ILE A 155 -7.31 -3.15 36.69
C ILE A 155 -7.53 -1.88 37.53
N GLY A 156 -8.42 -1.96 38.52
CA GLY A 156 -8.80 -0.85 39.40
C GLY A 156 -9.91 0.02 38.82
N LYS A 157 -10.81 0.48 39.70
CA LYS A 157 -12.04 1.20 39.33
C LYS A 157 -11.78 2.57 38.68
N GLU A 158 -10.72 3.26 39.13
CA GLU A 158 -10.27 4.55 38.61
C GLU A 158 -9.48 4.45 37.29
N HIS A 159 -9.34 3.26 36.70
CA HIS A 159 -8.59 3.10 35.46
C HIS A 159 -9.37 3.64 34.26
N CYS A 160 -8.75 4.46 33.41
CA CYS A 160 -9.42 5.09 32.26
C CYS A 160 -10.02 4.10 31.23
N LEU A 161 -9.53 2.85 31.20
CA LEU A 161 -10.07 1.78 30.36
C LEU A 161 -11.20 0.96 31.03
N MET A 162 -11.46 1.15 32.33
CA MET A 162 -12.50 0.42 33.08
C MET A 162 -13.92 0.63 32.51
N PRO A 163 -14.37 1.86 32.15
CA PRO A 163 -15.70 2.05 31.57
C PRO A 163 -15.88 1.28 30.25
N LEU A 164 -14.86 1.29 29.38
CA LEU A 164 -14.88 0.56 28.11
C LEU A 164 -14.90 -0.96 28.33
N ALA A 165 -14.12 -1.47 29.29
CA ALA A 165 -14.17 -2.88 29.67
C ALA A 165 -15.59 -3.31 30.12
N MET A 166 -16.20 -2.52 31.00
CA MET A 166 -17.54 -2.77 31.52
C MET A 166 -18.65 -2.65 30.45
N GLN A 167 -18.46 -1.81 29.43
CA GLN A 167 -19.41 -1.67 28.32
C GLN A 167 -19.26 -2.82 27.29
N CYS A 168 -18.03 -3.22 26.98
CA CYS A 168 -17.77 -4.35 26.08
C CYS A 168 -18.20 -5.70 26.67
N LEU A 169 -18.09 -5.88 27.99
CA LEU A 169 -18.48 -7.10 28.70
C LEU A 169 -19.99 -7.17 29.05
N GLN A 170 -20.86 -6.37 28.45
CA GLN A 170 -22.31 -6.48 28.70
C GLN A 170 -22.88 -7.82 28.20
N ASN A 171 -23.77 -8.42 29.00
CA ASN A 171 -24.48 -9.65 28.60
C ASN A 171 -25.31 -9.42 27.33
N ASP A 172 -26.02 -8.29 27.24
CA ASP A 172 -26.80 -7.88 26.07
C ASP A 172 -25.87 -7.32 24.95
N PRO A 173 -25.84 -7.93 23.75
CA PRO A 173 -25.09 -7.40 22.61
C PRO A 173 -25.52 -5.98 22.19
N GLY A 174 -26.76 -5.59 22.45
CA GLY A 174 -27.27 -4.24 22.15
C GLY A 174 -26.51 -3.14 22.89
N LEU A 175 -26.14 -3.39 24.14
CA LEU A 175 -25.46 -2.41 25.02
C LEU A 175 -23.95 -2.29 24.79
N ARG A 176 -23.33 -3.25 24.08
CA ARG A 176 -21.91 -3.22 23.72
C ARG A 176 -21.65 -2.16 22.65
N PRO A 177 -20.51 -1.44 22.66
CA PRO A 177 -20.20 -0.46 21.63
C PRO A 177 -19.92 -1.11 20.26
N GLU A 178 -20.15 -0.37 19.18
CA GLU A 178 -19.62 -0.71 17.85
C GLU A 178 -18.12 -0.42 17.78
N ALA A 179 -17.40 -1.10 16.89
CA ALA A 179 -15.95 -0.96 16.82
C ALA A 179 -15.44 0.44 16.43
N ALA A 180 -16.25 1.23 15.72
CA ALA A 180 -15.97 2.64 15.46
C ALA A 180 -16.06 3.51 16.73
N GLU A 181 -17.01 3.24 17.62
CA GLU A 181 -17.16 3.92 18.91
C GLU A 181 -16.01 3.56 19.85
N MET A 182 -15.62 2.28 19.88
CA MET A 182 -14.43 1.82 20.63
C MET A 182 -13.16 2.55 20.17
N ALA A 183 -12.98 2.78 18.86
CA ALA A 183 -11.86 3.54 18.33
C ALA A 183 -11.88 5.01 18.80
N GLY A 184 -13.00 5.72 18.65
CA GLY A 184 -13.12 7.13 19.08
C GLY A 184 -12.92 7.35 20.59
N ILE A 185 -13.38 6.41 21.43
CA ILE A 185 -13.09 6.40 22.87
C ILE A 185 -11.58 6.27 23.12
N LEU A 186 -10.91 5.35 22.43
CA LEU A 186 -9.49 5.09 22.63
C LEU A 186 -8.59 6.21 22.08
N GLU A 187 -8.96 6.83 20.96
CA GLU A 187 -8.30 8.03 20.42
C GLU A 187 -8.38 9.22 21.38
N SER A 188 -9.54 9.40 22.03
CA SER A 188 -9.74 10.39 23.09
C SER A 188 -8.88 10.10 24.33
N LEU A 189 -8.71 8.82 24.69
CA LEU A 189 -7.84 8.38 25.78
C LEU A 189 -6.34 8.50 25.43
N GLN A 190 -5.92 8.31 24.18
CA GLN A 190 -4.55 8.62 23.73
C GLN A 190 -4.27 10.12 23.80
N SER A 191 -5.20 10.95 23.31
CA SER A 191 -5.06 12.41 23.32
C SER A 191 -4.91 13.01 24.72
N SER A 192 -5.51 12.38 25.72
CA SER A 192 -5.39 12.74 27.14
C SER A 192 -4.26 12.03 27.90
N ASN A 193 -3.59 11.04 27.28
CA ASN A 193 -2.43 10.32 27.82
C ASN A 193 -1.28 10.32 26.79
N PRO A 194 -0.75 11.51 26.39
CA PRO A 194 0.26 11.61 25.34
C PRO A 194 1.55 10.85 25.67
N VAL A 195 2.20 10.30 24.65
CA VAL A 195 3.46 9.57 24.78
C VAL A 195 4.55 10.52 25.32
N PRO A 196 5.22 10.19 26.44
CA PRO A 196 6.16 11.12 27.08
C PRO A 196 7.40 11.36 26.20
N THR A 197 7.76 12.63 26.01
CA THR A 197 8.72 13.12 25.00
C THR A 197 10.16 12.60 25.16
N THR A 198 10.50 12.01 26.29
CA THR A 198 11.82 11.42 26.60
C THR A 198 11.91 9.91 26.34
N SER A 199 10.81 9.24 26.00
CA SER A 199 10.69 7.76 25.96
C SER A 199 11.33 7.06 24.75
N HIS A 200 12.23 7.73 24.01
CA HIS A 200 12.99 7.06 22.94
C HIS A 200 13.86 5.92 23.52
N LEU A 201 14.33 6.04 24.76
CA LEU A 201 14.96 4.94 25.49
C LEU A 201 13.98 3.80 25.82
N ASP A 202 12.73 4.08 26.18
CA ASP A 202 11.75 3.04 26.51
C ASP A 202 11.34 2.25 25.26
N LEU A 203 11.21 2.92 24.11
CA LEU A 203 10.97 2.28 22.81
C LEU A 203 12.20 1.46 22.33
N LEU A 204 13.42 1.94 22.59
CA LEU A 204 14.65 1.19 22.33
C LEU A 204 14.88 0.04 23.33
N GLN A 205 14.31 0.10 24.54
CA GLN A 205 14.24 -1.04 25.45
C GLN A 205 13.14 -2.01 25.01
N ALA A 206 12.01 -1.50 24.48
CA ALA A 206 10.94 -2.34 23.94
C ALA A 206 11.40 -3.19 22.74
N SER A 207 12.23 -2.64 21.85
CA SER A 207 12.80 -3.43 20.75
C SER A 207 13.74 -4.54 21.23
N LYS A 208 14.35 -4.41 22.42
CA LYS A 208 15.15 -5.46 23.09
C LYS A 208 14.32 -6.53 23.81
N TRP A 209 12.99 -6.41 23.82
CA TRP A 209 12.10 -7.47 24.33
C TRP A 209 11.80 -8.54 23.27
N CYS A 210 12.21 -8.32 22.02
CA CYS A 210 12.39 -9.38 21.04
C CYS A 210 13.76 -10.07 21.29
N THR A 211 13.78 -11.41 21.35
CA THR A 211 14.98 -12.18 21.69
C THR A 211 16.11 -12.02 20.67
N PRO A 212 17.37 -11.79 21.09
CA PRO A 212 18.47 -11.51 20.18
C PRO A 212 19.18 -12.79 19.70
N ASP A 213 18.60 -13.47 18.71
CA ASP A 213 19.33 -14.41 17.85
C ASP A 213 18.67 -14.47 16.46
N VAL A 214 19.50 -14.52 15.40
CA VAL A 214 19.14 -14.41 13.97
C VAL A 214 18.50 -13.06 13.55
N VAL A 215 19.21 -12.30 12.72
CA VAL A 215 18.71 -11.06 12.08
C VAL A 215 18.54 -11.27 10.58
N VAL A 216 17.28 -11.30 10.12
CA VAL A 216 16.88 -11.18 8.71
C VAL A 216 15.64 -10.30 8.64
N VAL A 217 15.64 -9.27 7.79
CA VAL A 217 14.58 -8.24 7.77
C VAL A 217 13.90 -8.14 6.41
N PHE A 218 12.64 -8.60 6.34
CA PHE A 218 11.68 -8.25 5.29
C PHE A 218 10.26 -8.20 5.88
N GLY A 219 9.60 -7.04 5.86
CA GLY A 219 8.22 -6.90 6.37
C GLY A 219 7.69 -5.47 6.32
N PHE A 220 6.41 -5.30 5.95
CA PHE A 220 5.81 -3.98 5.69
C PHE A 220 4.47 -3.81 6.44
N HIS A 221 4.51 -3.12 7.59
CA HIS A 221 3.33 -2.82 8.42
C HIS A 221 2.26 -1.99 7.68
N PRO A 222 0.98 -2.41 7.61
CA PRO A 222 -0.11 -1.54 7.19
C PRO A 222 -0.45 -0.49 8.27
N LYS A 223 -0.72 0.76 7.86
CA LYS A 223 -1.16 1.93 8.66
C LYS A 223 -0.12 2.85 9.34
N GLN A 224 1.14 2.45 9.62
CA GLN A 224 2.17 3.43 10.03
C GLN A 224 3.56 3.11 9.48
N HIS A 225 4.13 4.06 8.71
CA HIS A 225 5.55 4.10 8.32
C HIS A 225 6.08 5.53 8.19
N VAL A 226 6.98 5.89 9.07
CA VAL A 226 8.26 6.52 8.71
C VAL A 226 9.32 5.49 9.10
N LEU A 227 10.37 5.33 8.31
CA LEU A 227 11.57 4.61 8.75
C LEU A 227 12.81 5.34 8.26
N CYS A 228 13.76 5.56 9.17
CA CYS A 228 15.10 6.06 8.86
C CYS A 228 16.09 4.89 8.82
N PHE A 229 17.16 5.03 8.04
CA PHE A 229 18.29 4.10 8.04
C PHE A 229 19.31 4.49 9.10
N VAL A 230 19.90 3.48 9.76
CA VAL A 230 21.29 3.51 10.25
C VAL A 230 21.89 2.14 9.92
N GLU A 231 23.12 2.13 9.41
CA GLU A 231 23.80 0.92 8.92
C GLU A 231 25.03 0.61 9.78
N ALA A 232 25.32 -0.69 9.98
CA ALA A 232 26.62 -1.18 10.38
C ALA A 232 26.79 -2.63 9.88
N SER A 233 27.83 -2.89 9.08
CA SER A 233 28.13 -4.21 8.51
C SER A 233 29.56 -4.63 8.85
N VAL A 234 29.81 -5.94 8.99
CA VAL A 234 31.05 -6.62 8.55
C VAL A 234 30.71 -8.09 8.21
N THR A 235 31.27 -8.57 7.10
CA THR A 235 31.34 -9.98 6.66
C THR A 235 32.69 -10.17 5.93
N PRO A 236 33.14 -11.36 5.48
CA PRO A 236 32.77 -12.74 5.84
C PRO A 236 34.01 -13.65 6.13
N SER A 237 33.77 -14.97 6.18
CA SER A 237 34.70 -16.05 5.76
C SER A 237 35.73 -16.57 6.78
N SER A 238 36.49 -17.60 6.39
CA SER A 238 36.76 -18.76 7.25
C SER A 238 38.13 -19.43 7.08
N SER A 239 38.46 -20.30 8.05
CA SER A 239 39.61 -21.23 8.14
C SER A 239 40.97 -20.68 8.61
N PHE A 240 41.71 -21.57 9.30
CA PHE A 240 42.95 -21.39 10.08
C PHE A 240 44.22 -21.41 9.19
N PRO A 241 45.46 -21.03 9.65
CA PRO A 241 45.96 -21.10 11.04
C PRO A 241 46.86 -19.93 11.55
N SER A 242 47.41 -20.12 12.76
CA SER A 242 48.40 -19.29 13.49
C SER A 242 49.72 -19.04 12.70
N PRO A 243 50.54 -17.98 13.00
CA PRO A 243 51.07 -17.71 14.36
C PRO A 243 51.30 -16.25 14.80
N CYS A 244 51.72 -16.11 16.07
CA CYS A 244 52.41 -14.96 16.72
C CYS A 244 51.59 -13.69 17.06
N PHE A 245 51.09 -13.62 18.30
CA PHE A 245 50.24 -12.54 18.82
C PHE A 245 51.02 -11.38 19.50
N SER A 246 52.31 -11.55 19.80
CA SER A 246 53.05 -10.68 20.72
C SER A 246 53.49 -9.33 20.13
N GLN A 247 53.88 -9.26 18.85
CA GLN A 247 54.45 -8.04 18.25
C GLN A 247 53.41 -6.93 17.99
N VAL A 248 52.12 -7.26 17.89
CA VAL A 248 51.05 -6.28 17.62
C VAL A 248 50.70 -5.43 18.85
N LEU A 249 50.84 -5.99 20.05
CA LEU A 249 50.46 -5.32 21.30
C LEU A 249 51.35 -4.11 21.63
N GLU A 250 52.66 -4.21 21.41
CA GLU A 250 53.62 -3.13 21.68
C GLU A 250 53.44 -1.94 20.72
N SER A 251 53.23 -2.19 19.43
CA SER A 251 52.96 -1.13 18.45
C SER A 251 51.66 -0.36 18.76
N ASN A 252 50.64 -1.04 19.30
CA ASN A 252 49.37 -0.40 19.64
C ASN A 252 49.46 0.45 20.91
N ARG A 253 50.24 0.04 21.92
CA ARG A 253 50.40 0.79 23.18
C ARG A 253 50.93 2.21 22.93
N ASN A 254 51.98 2.32 22.13
CA ASN A 254 52.62 3.61 21.84
C ASN A 254 51.72 4.56 21.02
N GLN A 255 50.82 4.03 20.17
CA GLN A 255 49.82 4.85 19.48
C GLN A 255 48.70 5.37 20.40
N ILE A 256 48.35 4.62 21.45
CA ILE A 256 47.28 5.00 22.38
C ILE A 256 47.73 6.17 23.26
N GLU A 257 48.96 6.13 23.79
CA GLU A 257 49.51 7.22 24.61
C GLU A 257 49.68 8.52 23.79
N SER A 258 50.16 8.42 22.55
CA SER A 258 50.20 9.55 21.59
C SER A 258 48.83 10.19 21.37
N LYS A 259 47.78 9.39 21.16
CA LYS A 259 46.41 9.89 20.93
C LYS A 259 45.75 10.44 22.21
N GLY A 260 46.13 9.93 23.38
CA GLY A 260 45.65 10.44 24.68
C GLY A 260 46.07 11.89 24.94
N ILE A 261 47.32 12.24 24.65
CA ILE A 261 47.85 13.61 24.80
C ILE A 261 47.12 14.58 23.85
N GLN A 262 46.90 14.16 22.59
CA GLN A 262 46.15 14.95 21.60
C GLN A 262 44.71 15.26 22.05
N LEU A 263 44.04 14.30 22.70
CA LEU A 263 42.64 14.43 23.14
C LEU A 263 42.50 15.39 24.32
N ALA A 264 43.51 15.48 25.20
CA ALA A 264 43.53 16.42 26.32
C ALA A 264 43.58 17.88 25.83
N ALA A 265 44.49 18.20 24.90
CA ALA A 265 44.63 19.55 24.34
C ALA A 265 43.35 20.06 23.65
N ASN A 266 42.67 19.19 22.89
CA ASN A 266 41.42 19.52 22.21
C ASN A 266 40.27 19.87 23.20
N LYS A 267 40.26 19.27 24.39
CA LYS A 267 39.26 19.55 25.44
C LYS A 267 39.42 20.94 26.04
N GLU A 268 40.66 21.38 26.24
CA GLU A 268 40.98 22.70 26.80
C GLU A 268 40.68 23.83 25.80
N GLN A 269 40.93 23.59 24.51
CA GLN A 269 40.47 24.49 23.43
C GLN A 269 38.94 24.61 23.38
N LEU A 270 38.21 23.50 23.45
CA LEU A 270 36.73 23.51 23.48
C LEU A 270 36.17 24.30 24.67
N GLN A 271 36.74 24.10 25.87
CA GLN A 271 36.33 24.87 27.06
C GLN A 271 36.60 26.38 26.90
N THR A 272 37.71 26.76 26.23
CA THR A 272 38.01 28.15 25.91
C THR A 272 37.00 28.75 24.93
N VAL A 273 36.61 28.00 23.88
CA VAL A 273 35.60 28.44 22.90
C VAL A 273 34.22 28.58 23.53
N CYS A 274 33.79 27.65 24.39
CA CYS A 274 32.52 27.78 25.12
C CYS A 274 32.47 29.07 25.95
N LYS A 275 33.54 29.39 26.70
CA LYS A 275 33.64 30.60 27.51
C LYS A 275 33.61 31.90 26.69
N GLN A 276 34.14 31.86 25.45
CA GLN A 276 34.04 32.98 24.51
C GLN A 276 32.63 33.14 23.93
N LEU A 277 31.89 32.05 23.74
CA LEU A 277 30.50 32.08 23.26
C LEU A 277 29.53 32.58 24.34
N GLU A 278 29.71 32.19 25.60
CA GLU A 278 28.94 32.67 26.75
C GLU A 278 28.99 34.20 26.88
N ASN A 279 30.20 34.78 26.79
CA ASN A 279 30.39 36.24 26.85
C ASN A 279 29.63 36.98 25.71
N ARG A 280 29.64 36.44 24.48
CA ARG A 280 28.92 37.04 23.34
C ARG A 280 27.39 36.91 23.45
N GLY A 281 26.90 35.94 24.22
CA GLY A 281 25.47 35.84 24.56
C GLY A 281 24.95 37.05 25.33
N GLY A 282 25.78 37.65 26.19
CA GLY A 282 25.42 38.87 26.96
C GLY A 282 25.25 40.11 26.08
N GLU A 283 26.11 40.28 25.07
CA GLU A 283 26.04 41.40 24.11
C GLU A 283 24.74 41.35 23.29
N ILE A 284 24.35 40.16 22.83
CA ILE A 284 23.10 39.93 22.08
C ILE A 284 21.88 40.31 22.93
N HIS A 285 21.83 39.92 24.21
CA HIS A 285 20.74 40.30 25.11
C HIS A 285 20.72 41.80 25.43
N SER A 286 21.89 42.48 25.41
CA SER A 286 21.94 43.94 25.52
C SER A 286 21.42 44.64 24.26
N MET A 287 21.72 44.12 23.07
CA MET A 287 21.21 44.65 21.80
C MET A 287 19.71 44.44 21.66
N GLN A 288 19.20 43.24 21.96
CA GLN A 288 17.76 42.95 21.92
C GLN A 288 16.95 43.84 22.85
N ARG A 289 17.48 44.18 24.03
CA ARG A 289 16.82 45.13 24.95
C ARG A 289 16.76 46.54 24.39
N LYS A 290 17.85 47.04 23.79
CA LYS A 290 17.87 48.34 23.10
C LYS A 290 16.94 48.39 21.89
N ILE A 291 16.79 47.28 21.16
CA ILE A 291 15.84 47.16 20.06
C ILE A 291 14.40 47.28 20.59
N ALA A 292 14.04 46.55 21.66
CA ALA A 292 12.73 46.66 22.29
C ALA A 292 12.44 48.08 22.85
N GLU A 293 13.44 48.73 23.44
CA GLU A 293 13.34 50.13 23.90
C GLU A 293 13.11 51.11 22.73
N MET A 294 13.78 50.92 21.59
CA MET A 294 13.55 51.68 20.35
C MET A 294 12.17 51.40 19.74
N GLU A 295 11.74 50.14 19.67
CA GLU A 295 10.40 49.74 19.20
C GLU A 295 9.30 50.38 20.06
N GLN A 296 9.49 50.44 21.39
CA GLN A 296 8.56 51.08 22.29
C GLN A 296 8.51 52.61 22.11
N GLN A 297 9.65 53.27 21.88
CA GLN A 297 9.67 54.70 21.52
C GLN A 297 8.96 54.97 20.19
N ILE A 298 9.25 54.18 19.15
CA ILE A 298 8.62 54.28 17.83
C ILE A 298 7.10 54.06 17.93
N ALA A 299 6.65 53.06 18.70
CA ALA A 299 5.23 52.82 18.95
C ALA A 299 4.54 53.98 19.68
N THR A 300 5.23 54.65 20.61
CA THR A 300 4.71 55.85 21.29
C THR A 300 4.59 57.04 20.34
N SER A 301 5.60 57.31 19.49
CA SER A 301 5.53 58.36 18.47
C SER A 301 4.43 58.10 17.43
N LEU A 302 4.27 56.85 16.98
CA LEU A 302 3.19 56.47 16.06
C LEU A 302 1.80 56.62 16.68
N LYS A 303 1.63 56.33 17.98
CA LYS A 303 0.36 56.57 18.68
C LYS A 303 -0.02 58.05 18.80
N GLY A 304 0.96 58.96 18.82
CA GLY A 304 0.72 60.40 18.75
C GLY A 304 0.21 60.86 17.38
N LEU A 305 0.75 60.27 16.30
CA LEU A 305 0.39 60.61 14.92
C LEU A 305 -0.94 59.97 14.44
N LEU A 306 -1.35 58.84 15.04
CA LEU A 306 -2.54 58.09 14.65
C LEU A 306 -3.86 58.58 15.27
N LEU A 307 -3.89 59.79 15.86
CA LEU A 307 -5.09 60.41 16.43
C LEU A 307 -5.66 61.59 15.61
N GLU A 308 -4.96 62.07 14.57
CA GLU A 308 -5.42 63.22 13.77
C GLU A 308 -6.13 62.87 12.45
N HIS A 309 -5.94 61.66 11.90
CA HIS A 309 -6.38 61.35 10.53
C HIS A 309 -7.34 60.14 10.45
N ALA A 310 -8.62 60.41 10.66
CA ALA A 310 -9.71 59.45 10.47
C ALA A 310 -10.54 59.77 9.22
N SER A 311 -10.25 59.11 8.09
CA SER A 311 -11.20 58.98 6.97
C SER A 311 -10.84 57.82 6.01
N ASN A 312 -11.87 57.07 5.59
CA ASN A 312 -11.90 56.10 4.47
C ASN A 312 -11.00 54.84 4.57
N GLY A 313 -11.52 53.70 4.08
CA GLY A 313 -10.78 52.45 3.81
C GLY A 313 -10.77 52.14 2.30
N PRO A 314 -10.75 50.86 1.82
CA PRO A 314 -10.65 49.60 2.59
C PRO A 314 -9.80 48.43 1.92
N VAL A 315 -9.74 47.27 2.59
CA VAL A 315 -9.42 45.88 2.11
C VAL A 315 -7.97 45.47 1.68
N SER A 316 -7.59 44.23 2.09
CA SER A 316 -6.69 43.24 1.41
C SER A 316 -5.24 43.04 1.95
N PRO A 317 -4.84 41.79 2.32
CA PRO A 317 -3.45 41.42 2.64
C PRO A 317 -2.84 40.30 1.74
N THR A 318 -1.51 40.17 1.62
CA THR A 318 -0.82 38.91 1.20
C THR A 318 0.71 38.87 1.40
N THR A 319 1.21 37.71 1.87
CA THR A 319 2.53 37.03 1.61
C THR A 319 3.91 37.73 1.67
N THR A 320 4.90 37.04 2.28
CA THR A 320 6.29 36.71 1.80
C THR A 320 7.14 36.14 2.97
N SER A 321 8.35 35.57 2.84
CA SER A 321 8.84 34.44 1.98
C SER A 321 10.19 33.87 2.50
N HIS A 322 10.64 32.72 1.95
CA HIS A 322 11.94 32.01 2.15
C HIS A 322 13.18 32.79 1.60
N PRO A 323 14.51 32.39 1.70
CA PRO A 323 15.05 31.02 1.41
C PRO A 323 16.49 30.51 1.83
N SER A 324 16.75 29.19 1.59
CA SER A 324 18.01 28.55 1.05
C SER A 324 19.31 28.39 1.91
N SER A 325 20.29 27.47 1.65
CA SER A 325 20.35 26.13 0.98
C SER A 325 21.77 25.44 1.03
N LYS A 326 21.86 24.15 0.59
CA LYS A 326 23.07 23.29 0.28
C LYS A 326 23.76 22.58 1.48
N GLY A 327 24.25 21.32 1.45
CA GLY A 327 24.33 20.17 0.50
C GLY A 327 24.95 18.92 1.22
N ARG A 328 25.29 17.73 0.67
CA ARG A 328 25.25 17.13 -0.70
C ARG A 328 24.96 15.59 -0.70
N THR A 329 25.91 14.66 -1.01
CA THR A 329 25.63 13.23 -1.38
C THR A 329 26.77 12.21 -1.14
N PRO A 330 26.44 10.94 -0.81
CA PRO A 330 26.75 9.71 -1.61
C PRO A 330 25.55 8.72 -1.67
N THR A 331 25.52 7.48 -2.21
CA THR A 331 26.10 6.73 -3.38
C THR A 331 25.24 5.42 -3.57
N VAL A 332 25.48 4.54 -4.56
CA VAL A 332 24.52 3.49 -5.04
C VAL A 332 24.99 2.02 -4.90
N LEU A 333 24.06 1.09 -4.62
CA LEU A 333 24.13 -0.36 -4.87
C LEU A 333 22.77 -0.90 -5.43
N HIS A 334 22.77 -2.05 -6.12
CA HIS A 334 21.60 -2.60 -6.83
C HIS A 334 20.80 -3.66 -6.03
N PRO A 335 19.46 -3.72 -6.14
CA PRO A 335 18.62 -4.78 -5.59
C PRO A 335 18.39 -5.94 -6.58
N THR A 336 17.98 -7.11 -6.08
CA THR A 336 17.50 -8.24 -6.90
C THR A 336 16.16 -8.79 -6.38
N GLN A 337 15.40 -9.40 -7.31
CA GLN A 337 14.05 -9.98 -7.16
C GLN A 337 12.88 -9.00 -6.98
N SER A 338 12.09 -8.85 -8.04
CA SER A 338 10.82 -8.11 -8.11
C SER A 338 9.62 -9.04 -7.95
N ALA A 339 8.51 -8.54 -7.39
CA ALA A 339 7.23 -9.28 -7.34
C ALA A 339 6.55 -9.45 -8.73
N PHE A 340 7.18 -8.95 -9.79
CA PHE A 340 6.72 -8.99 -11.18
C PHE A 340 7.81 -9.61 -12.05
N THR A 341 7.43 -10.56 -12.90
CA THR A 341 8.28 -11.12 -13.97
C THR A 341 7.89 -10.46 -15.29
N TRP A 342 8.86 -9.93 -16.03
CA TRP A 342 8.65 -9.09 -17.21
C TRP A 342 9.33 -9.72 -18.45
N LYS A 343 8.56 -10.00 -19.51
CA LYS A 343 9.06 -10.50 -20.80
C LYS A 343 9.04 -9.43 -21.87
N ARG A 344 10.13 -9.25 -22.62
CA ARG A 344 10.14 -8.36 -23.79
C ARG A 344 9.14 -8.83 -24.87
N ASP A 345 8.43 -7.88 -25.47
CA ASP A 345 7.58 -8.07 -26.67
C ASP A 345 8.00 -7.09 -27.79
N ASP A 346 7.35 -7.14 -28.95
CA ASP A 346 7.74 -6.38 -30.15
C ASP A 346 7.79 -4.85 -29.94
N ASP A 347 9.00 -4.28 -30.09
CA ASP A 347 9.32 -2.86 -29.96
C ASP A 347 8.38 -1.94 -30.76
N MET A 348 7.98 -0.80 -30.17
CA MET A 348 7.17 0.21 -30.87
C MET A 348 7.91 0.78 -32.10
N PRO A 349 7.22 1.06 -33.23
CA PRO A 349 7.86 1.58 -34.45
C PRO A 349 8.56 2.92 -34.24
N VAL A 350 7.92 3.80 -33.46
CA VAL A 350 8.45 5.09 -33.01
C VAL A 350 8.75 4.98 -31.52
N GLY A 351 9.92 5.48 -31.09
CA GLY A 351 10.19 5.64 -29.66
C GLY A 351 9.57 6.95 -29.18
N THR A 352 8.76 6.89 -28.14
CA THR A 352 8.00 8.04 -27.60
C THR A 352 8.11 8.09 -26.07
N TYR A 353 7.94 9.26 -25.48
CA TYR A 353 7.73 9.40 -24.04
C TYR A 353 6.61 10.41 -23.75
N GLY A 354 5.89 10.23 -22.65
CA GLY A 354 4.69 11.00 -22.35
C GLY A 354 3.46 10.60 -23.19
N ALA A 355 3.58 9.61 -24.08
CA ALA A 355 2.50 9.07 -24.88
C ALA A 355 1.36 8.49 -24.03
N ARG A 356 0.19 8.28 -24.66
CA ARG A 356 -0.97 7.64 -24.04
C ARG A 356 -1.32 6.35 -24.78
N GLY A 357 -1.98 5.45 -24.07
CA GLY A 357 -2.36 4.13 -24.58
C GLY A 357 -3.74 3.73 -24.07
N ILE A 358 -4.53 3.08 -24.92
CA ILE A 358 -5.88 2.61 -24.61
C ILE A 358 -6.17 1.30 -25.35
N VAL A 359 -6.99 0.43 -24.76
CA VAL A 359 -7.45 -0.82 -25.38
C VAL A 359 -8.92 -0.66 -25.75
N ILE A 360 -9.27 -0.86 -27.03
CA ILE A 360 -10.64 -0.77 -27.56
C ILE A 360 -10.86 -1.98 -28.47
N ASP A 361 -11.91 -2.77 -28.22
CA ASP A 361 -12.21 -4.04 -28.93
C ASP A 361 -10.99 -4.97 -29.03
N ASP A 362 -10.34 -5.26 -27.89
CA ASP A 362 -9.10 -6.08 -27.78
C ASP A 362 -7.86 -5.56 -28.53
N LYS A 363 -7.95 -4.43 -29.25
CA LYS A 363 -6.82 -3.76 -29.90
C LYS A 363 -6.24 -2.67 -29.02
N LEU A 364 -4.91 -2.64 -28.93
CA LEU A 364 -4.19 -1.56 -28.28
C LEU A 364 -3.95 -0.42 -29.28
N TYR A 365 -4.20 0.82 -28.86
CA TYR A 365 -3.85 2.04 -29.56
C TYR A 365 -2.88 2.86 -28.70
N VAL A 366 -1.75 3.30 -29.26
CA VAL A 366 -0.73 4.14 -28.59
C VAL A 366 -0.41 5.35 -29.47
N GLY A 367 -0.39 6.56 -28.90
CA GLY A 367 -0.12 7.77 -29.68
C GLY A 367 0.03 9.03 -28.84
N GLY A 368 0.40 10.12 -29.50
CA GLY A 368 0.77 11.39 -28.89
C GLY A 368 2.06 11.27 -28.05
N GLY A 369 2.38 12.34 -27.32
CA GLY A 369 3.60 12.42 -26.52
C GLY A 369 4.83 12.77 -27.35
N ASP A 370 5.89 13.16 -26.66
CA ASP A 370 7.10 13.69 -27.30
C ASP A 370 7.85 12.57 -28.04
N CYS A 371 8.20 12.84 -29.29
CA CYS A 371 9.11 12.01 -30.08
C CYS A 371 10.05 12.91 -30.90
N LYS A 372 10.81 12.34 -31.85
CA LYS A 372 11.81 13.11 -32.63
C LYS A 372 11.24 14.03 -33.71
N ASP A 373 9.96 13.90 -34.05
CA ASP A 373 9.33 14.60 -35.17
C ASP A 373 7.84 14.84 -34.87
N LEU A 374 7.37 16.07 -35.06
CA LEU A 374 5.95 16.42 -34.87
C LEU A 374 5.03 15.67 -35.83
N GLU A 375 5.51 15.26 -37.01
CA GLU A 375 4.70 14.44 -37.92
C GLU A 375 4.52 13.01 -37.41
N LEU A 376 5.41 12.50 -36.56
CA LEU A 376 5.30 11.19 -35.92
C LEU A 376 4.46 11.23 -34.63
N GLU A 377 4.46 12.34 -33.88
CA GLU A 377 3.57 12.52 -32.71
C GLU A 377 2.08 12.42 -33.09
N ARG A 378 1.75 12.90 -34.29
CA ARG A 378 0.39 12.85 -34.88
C ARG A 378 -0.06 11.44 -35.25
N VAL A 379 0.84 10.45 -35.29
CA VAL A 379 0.51 9.07 -35.66
C VAL A 379 0.06 8.31 -34.41
N VAL A 380 -1.11 7.67 -34.51
CA VAL A 380 -1.50 6.63 -33.56
C VAL A 380 -1.12 5.28 -34.15
N HIS A 381 -0.44 4.47 -33.35
CA HIS A 381 -0.10 3.09 -33.67
C HIS A 381 -1.12 2.12 -33.07
N GLU A 382 -1.66 1.24 -33.90
CA GLU A 382 -2.50 0.11 -33.50
C GLU A 382 -1.64 -1.16 -33.34
N TYR A 383 -1.95 -1.99 -32.34
CA TYR A 383 -1.33 -3.29 -32.10
C TYR A 383 -2.39 -4.33 -31.77
N ASP A 384 -2.41 -5.41 -32.55
CA ASP A 384 -3.31 -6.53 -32.32
C ASP A 384 -2.77 -7.41 -31.17
N CYS A 385 -3.49 -7.44 -30.05
CA CYS A 385 -3.09 -8.19 -28.85
C CYS A 385 -3.52 -9.66 -28.85
N ASN A 386 -4.28 -10.11 -29.85
CA ASN A 386 -4.85 -11.46 -29.95
C ASN A 386 -4.57 -12.16 -31.30
N GLY A 387 -4.14 -11.43 -32.33
CA GLY A 387 -3.87 -11.95 -33.67
C GLY A 387 -2.74 -12.99 -33.74
N LEU A 388 -2.82 -13.88 -34.73
CA LEU A 388 -1.82 -14.91 -35.02
C LEU A 388 -0.44 -14.34 -35.41
N VAL A 389 -0.39 -13.06 -35.80
CA VAL A 389 0.84 -12.31 -36.07
C VAL A 389 0.79 -11.03 -35.26
N ARG A 390 1.67 -10.90 -34.27
CA ARG A 390 1.91 -9.64 -33.56
C ARG A 390 2.48 -8.64 -34.54
N LYS A 391 1.83 -7.49 -34.70
CA LYS A 391 2.28 -6.45 -35.62
C LYS A 391 1.72 -5.10 -35.23
N TRP A 392 2.61 -4.10 -35.23
CA TRP A 392 2.25 -2.70 -35.17
C TRP A 392 1.82 -2.19 -36.56
N THR A 393 0.71 -1.46 -36.61
CA THR A 393 0.23 -0.72 -37.79
C THR A 393 0.12 0.76 -37.44
N ALA A 394 0.38 1.64 -38.40
CA ALA A 394 0.21 3.09 -38.23
C ALA A 394 -1.14 3.52 -38.82
N LEU A 395 -1.93 4.29 -38.07
CA LEU A 395 -3.05 5.03 -38.63
C LEU A 395 -2.52 6.27 -39.40
N PRO A 396 -3.29 6.85 -40.35
CA PRO A 396 -2.96 8.13 -40.97
C PRO A 396 -2.69 9.23 -39.91
N PRO A 397 -1.78 10.18 -40.15
CA PRO A 397 -1.49 11.25 -39.19
C PRO A 397 -2.75 12.07 -38.85
N ALA A 398 -3.00 12.25 -37.56
CA ALA A 398 -4.06 13.10 -37.03
C ALA A 398 -3.88 14.58 -37.47
N PRO A 399 -4.95 15.39 -37.48
CA PRO A 399 -4.84 16.84 -37.70
C PRO A 399 -4.23 17.61 -36.50
N VAL A 400 -3.96 16.92 -35.39
CA VAL A 400 -3.58 17.51 -34.09
C VAL A 400 -2.37 16.80 -33.46
N ALA A 401 -1.59 17.54 -32.68
CA ALA A 401 -0.55 17.04 -31.75
C ALA A 401 -0.95 17.35 -30.29
N TYR A 402 -0.18 16.92 -29.28
CA TYR A 402 -0.40 17.20 -27.85
C TYR A 402 -1.80 16.84 -27.31
N PHE A 403 -2.46 15.85 -27.91
CA PHE A 403 -3.80 15.38 -27.55
C PHE A 403 -3.77 14.32 -26.43
N ALA A 404 -4.87 14.19 -25.68
CA ALA A 404 -5.10 13.00 -24.86
C ALA A 404 -5.84 11.92 -25.67
N LEU A 405 -5.67 10.65 -25.30
CA LEU A 405 -6.37 9.51 -25.91
C LEU A 405 -7.48 8.99 -25.00
N ALA A 406 -8.66 8.73 -25.58
CA ALA A 406 -9.81 8.17 -24.88
C ALA A 406 -10.68 7.30 -25.83
N GLU A 407 -11.62 6.55 -25.26
CA GLU A 407 -12.69 5.88 -26.01
C GLU A 407 -13.94 6.74 -25.94
N VAL A 408 -14.54 7.07 -27.07
CA VAL A 408 -15.86 7.71 -27.12
C VAL A 408 -16.78 6.83 -27.95
N ASN A 409 -17.80 6.26 -27.31
CA ASN A 409 -18.74 5.33 -27.93
C ASN A 409 -18.04 4.21 -28.74
N LYS A 410 -17.20 3.39 -28.08
CA LYS A 410 -16.40 2.31 -28.69
C LYS A 410 -15.45 2.73 -29.81
N THR A 411 -15.19 4.02 -29.94
CA THR A 411 -14.36 4.57 -31.03
C THR A 411 -13.19 5.34 -30.45
N LEU A 412 -12.01 5.18 -31.08
CA LEU A 412 -10.79 5.86 -30.70
C LEU A 412 -10.95 7.38 -30.89
N ALA A 413 -10.72 8.15 -29.82
CA ALA A 413 -10.86 9.60 -29.81
C ALA A 413 -9.59 10.30 -29.30
N LEU A 414 -9.19 11.34 -30.03
CA LEU A 414 -8.19 12.32 -29.64
C LEU A 414 -8.92 13.50 -29.00
N VAL A 415 -8.57 13.82 -27.77
CA VAL A 415 -9.26 14.83 -26.96
C VAL A 415 -8.41 16.09 -26.92
N GLY A 416 -8.89 17.16 -27.59
CA GLY A 416 -8.17 18.42 -27.68
C GLY A 416 -6.86 18.29 -28.46
N GLY A 417 -5.81 18.91 -27.95
CA GLY A 417 -4.51 19.02 -28.61
C GLY A 417 -4.29 20.36 -29.30
N PHE A 418 -3.30 20.43 -30.18
CA PHE A 418 -2.89 21.61 -30.94
C PHE A 418 -3.10 21.36 -32.44
N ASP A 419 -3.93 22.18 -33.07
CA ASP A 419 -4.13 22.19 -34.53
C ASP A 419 -2.95 22.89 -35.19
N LEU A 420 -2.13 22.12 -35.92
CA LEU A 420 -0.89 22.63 -36.53
C LEU A 420 -1.13 23.54 -37.74
N ALA A 421 -2.26 23.38 -38.44
CA ALA A 421 -2.62 24.20 -39.59
C ALA A 421 -3.11 25.59 -39.14
N LYS A 422 -3.96 25.64 -38.10
CA LYS A 422 -4.46 26.88 -37.50
C LYS A 422 -3.49 27.49 -36.49
N LYS A 423 -2.54 26.70 -35.96
CA LYS A 423 -1.57 27.04 -34.90
C LYS A 423 -2.23 27.44 -33.57
N VAL A 424 -3.28 26.73 -33.17
CA VAL A 424 -4.04 27.00 -31.94
C VAL A 424 -4.36 25.70 -31.17
N PRO A 425 -4.50 25.74 -29.83
CA PRO A 425 -5.14 24.67 -29.07
C PRO A 425 -6.59 24.48 -29.54
N THR A 426 -7.01 23.25 -29.73
CA THR A 426 -8.37 22.89 -30.17
C THR A 426 -9.26 22.47 -28.98
N ASN A 427 -10.57 22.60 -29.16
CA ASN A 427 -11.59 22.07 -28.27
C ASN A 427 -12.34 20.86 -28.88
N HIS A 428 -12.05 20.47 -30.11
CA HIS A 428 -12.75 19.36 -30.77
C HIS A 428 -12.34 17.99 -30.20
N LEU A 429 -13.25 17.02 -30.32
CA LEU A 429 -12.92 15.59 -30.24
C LEU A 429 -12.70 15.09 -31.67
N THR A 430 -11.50 14.59 -31.95
CA THR A 430 -11.15 14.02 -33.27
C THR A 430 -11.20 12.50 -33.18
N VAL A 431 -12.05 11.88 -33.98
CA VAL A 431 -12.43 10.47 -33.84
C VAL A 431 -12.03 9.68 -35.08
N TRP A 432 -11.60 8.44 -34.88
CA TRP A 432 -11.19 7.53 -35.95
C TRP A 432 -12.40 6.83 -36.59
N ASP A 433 -12.76 7.23 -37.80
CA ASP A 433 -13.77 6.53 -38.60
C ASP A 433 -13.14 5.29 -39.25
N ARG A 434 -13.40 4.11 -38.66
CA ARG A 434 -12.96 2.81 -39.18
C ARG A 434 -13.51 2.48 -40.57
N GLY A 435 -14.64 3.07 -40.98
CA GLY A 435 -15.26 2.85 -42.30
C GLY A 435 -14.65 3.73 -43.39
N GLN A 436 -14.37 4.99 -43.08
CA GLN A 436 -13.70 5.93 -43.99
C GLN A 436 -12.17 5.84 -43.96
N GLN A 437 -11.59 5.13 -42.98
CA GLN A 437 -10.15 5.09 -42.71
C GLN A 437 -9.56 6.50 -42.53
N GLY A 438 -10.28 7.36 -41.80
CA GLY A 438 -9.94 8.78 -41.65
C GLY A 438 -10.36 9.39 -40.31
N TRP A 439 -9.87 10.60 -40.05
CA TRP A 439 -10.18 11.36 -38.84
C TRP A 439 -11.34 12.33 -39.08
N CYS A 440 -12.37 12.29 -38.25
CA CYS A 440 -13.53 13.18 -38.31
C CYS A 440 -13.81 13.84 -36.93
N THR A 441 -14.72 14.81 -36.87
CA THR A 441 -15.12 15.46 -35.59
C THR A 441 -16.65 15.43 -35.42
N PRO A 442 -17.24 14.25 -35.13
CA PRO A 442 -18.71 14.08 -35.13
C PRO A 442 -19.38 14.47 -33.80
N PHE A 443 -18.59 14.75 -32.75
CA PHE A 443 -19.08 15.15 -31.42
C PHE A 443 -19.02 16.66 -31.23
N PRO A 444 -19.88 17.24 -30.36
CA PRO A 444 -19.81 18.65 -29.99
C PRO A 444 -18.45 18.98 -29.38
N ALA A 445 -17.93 20.16 -29.70
CA ALA A 445 -16.65 20.62 -29.16
C ALA A 445 -16.74 20.98 -27.66
N MET A 446 -15.64 20.77 -26.92
CA MET A 446 -15.51 21.15 -25.51
C MET A 446 -15.74 22.65 -25.31
N PRO A 447 -16.25 23.09 -24.14
CA PRO A 447 -16.30 24.51 -23.80
C PRO A 447 -14.91 25.16 -23.75
N THR A 448 -13.89 24.45 -23.27
CA THR A 448 -12.51 24.95 -23.15
C THR A 448 -11.56 24.26 -24.15
N SER A 449 -10.92 25.04 -25.03
CA SER A 449 -9.82 24.52 -25.88
C SER A 449 -8.56 24.27 -25.04
N ARG A 450 -7.89 23.14 -25.29
CA ARG A 450 -6.81 22.63 -24.45
C ARG A 450 -5.91 21.64 -25.18
N GLN A 451 -4.60 21.75 -24.92
CA GLN A 451 -3.59 20.72 -25.20
C GLN A 451 -3.03 20.15 -23.89
N ASP A 452 -2.27 19.05 -23.92
CA ASP A 452 -1.60 18.46 -22.75
C ASP A 452 -2.55 18.09 -21.58
N CYS A 453 -3.83 17.87 -21.87
CA CYS A 453 -4.83 17.49 -20.87
C CYS A 453 -4.72 16.01 -20.49
N THR A 454 -5.54 15.58 -19.52
CA THR A 454 -5.78 14.17 -19.24
C THR A 454 -7.25 13.86 -19.45
N ALA A 455 -7.55 12.72 -20.06
CA ALA A 455 -8.90 12.31 -20.41
C ALA A 455 -9.11 10.83 -20.11
N VAL A 456 -10.33 10.45 -19.72
CA VAL A 456 -10.69 9.05 -19.44
C VAL A 456 -12.18 8.83 -19.68
N SER A 457 -12.54 7.61 -20.06
CA SER A 457 -13.92 7.19 -20.32
C SER A 457 -14.49 6.45 -19.12
N PHE A 458 -15.72 6.78 -18.70
CA PHE A 458 -16.43 6.09 -17.62
C PHE A 458 -17.89 5.89 -18.00
N LYS A 459 -18.31 4.63 -18.19
CA LYS A 459 -19.68 4.29 -18.63
C LYS A 459 -20.04 5.04 -19.93
N LEU A 460 -20.99 5.97 -19.88
CA LEU A 460 -21.43 6.80 -21.01
C LEU A 460 -20.92 8.26 -20.90
N GLN A 461 -19.75 8.46 -20.29
CA GLN A 461 -19.18 9.78 -20.02
C GLN A 461 -17.71 9.85 -20.40
N LEU A 462 -17.30 10.91 -21.10
CA LEU A 462 -15.88 11.28 -21.26
C LEU A 462 -15.55 12.37 -20.24
N LEU A 463 -14.58 12.11 -19.37
CA LEU A 463 -14.07 13.05 -18.38
C LEU A 463 -12.76 13.66 -18.88
N VAL A 464 -12.61 14.99 -18.81
CA VAL A 464 -11.43 15.73 -19.30
C VAL A 464 -10.99 16.75 -18.25
N ALA A 465 -9.71 16.76 -17.89
CA ALA A 465 -9.16 17.63 -16.86
C ALA A 465 -7.82 18.26 -17.25
N GLY A 466 -7.59 19.49 -16.77
CA GLY A 466 -6.33 20.20 -16.90
C GLY A 466 -5.91 20.46 -18.36
N GLY A 467 -4.60 20.47 -18.59
CA GLY A 467 -4.00 20.89 -19.86
C GLY A 467 -3.72 22.39 -19.90
N SER A 468 -3.37 22.92 -21.07
CA SER A 468 -3.08 24.34 -21.25
C SER A 468 -3.73 24.94 -22.50
N ASN A 469 -3.92 26.25 -22.48
CA ASN A 469 -4.41 27.05 -23.59
C ASN A 469 -3.44 28.23 -23.81
N PHE A 470 -2.69 28.21 -24.92
CA PHE A 470 -1.58 29.14 -25.20
C PHE A 470 -0.62 29.32 -24.00
N LYS A 471 -0.13 28.20 -23.44
CA LYS A 471 0.70 28.13 -22.21
C LYS A 471 0.04 28.58 -20.91
N LYS A 472 -1.20 29.09 -20.91
CA LYS A 472 -1.95 29.28 -19.66
C LYS A 472 -2.42 27.92 -19.16
N PRO A 473 -2.02 27.48 -17.96
CA PRO A 473 -2.42 26.17 -17.42
C PRO A 473 -3.90 26.22 -17.01
N LEU A 474 -4.58 25.08 -17.10
CA LEU A 474 -6.01 24.97 -16.80
C LEU A 474 -6.24 24.16 -15.51
N TYR A 475 -7.23 24.58 -14.74
CA TYR A 475 -7.83 23.81 -13.65
C TYR A 475 -9.19 23.21 -14.06
N ASN A 476 -9.71 23.57 -15.23
CA ASN A 476 -11.05 23.22 -15.71
C ASN A 476 -11.23 21.71 -15.88
N VAL A 477 -12.29 21.17 -15.28
CA VAL A 477 -12.74 19.78 -15.45
C VAL A 477 -14.08 19.80 -16.17
N GLU A 478 -14.18 19.06 -17.27
CA GLU A 478 -15.33 19.04 -18.17
C GLU A 478 -15.72 17.59 -18.48
N MET A 479 -17.02 17.34 -18.65
CA MET A 479 -17.56 16.01 -18.92
C MET A 479 -18.54 16.05 -20.09
N LEU A 480 -18.35 15.19 -21.09
CA LEU A 480 -19.35 14.94 -22.14
C LEU A 480 -20.22 13.75 -21.74
N ASP A 481 -21.53 13.96 -21.64
CA ASP A 481 -22.51 12.87 -21.53
C ASP A 481 -22.89 12.36 -22.93
N TYR A 482 -22.65 11.07 -23.22
CA TYR A 482 -22.94 10.47 -24.53
C TYR A 482 -24.44 10.25 -24.78
N SER A 483 -25.26 10.21 -23.72
CA SER A 483 -26.72 10.01 -23.88
C SER A 483 -27.45 11.29 -24.31
N GLN A 484 -26.85 12.45 -24.02
CA GLN A 484 -27.40 13.78 -24.33
C GLN A 484 -26.57 14.55 -25.37
N PHE A 485 -25.33 14.12 -25.63
CA PHE A 485 -24.32 14.87 -26.39
C PHE A 485 -24.14 16.30 -25.85
N GLN A 486 -24.04 16.43 -24.51
CA GLN A 486 -23.85 17.72 -23.83
C GLN A 486 -22.60 17.73 -22.95
N TRP A 487 -21.93 18.88 -22.94
CA TRP A 487 -20.79 19.16 -22.07
C TRP A 487 -21.24 19.83 -20.78
N HIS A 488 -20.74 19.32 -19.66
CA HIS A 488 -21.01 19.83 -18.31
C HIS A 488 -19.68 20.17 -17.62
N HIS A 489 -19.67 21.26 -16.84
CA HIS A 489 -18.53 21.58 -15.97
C HIS A 489 -18.62 20.78 -14.67
N LEU A 490 -17.49 20.24 -14.22
CA LEU A 490 -17.34 19.59 -12.91
C LEU A 490 -16.46 20.45 -11.99
N SER A 491 -16.36 20.06 -10.72
CA SER A 491 -15.48 20.70 -9.75
C SER A 491 -14.05 20.88 -10.30
N PRO A 492 -13.48 22.10 -10.25
CA PRO A 492 -12.15 22.37 -10.79
C PRO A 492 -11.05 21.67 -9.99
N LEU A 493 -9.92 21.39 -10.64
CA LEU A 493 -8.73 20.86 -9.98
C LEU A 493 -8.26 21.82 -8.86
N PRO A 494 -7.69 21.32 -7.75
CA PRO A 494 -7.17 22.17 -6.67
C PRO A 494 -6.05 23.14 -7.10
N GLN A 495 -5.36 22.85 -8.20
CA GLN A 495 -4.36 23.71 -8.84
C GLN A 495 -4.29 23.43 -10.35
N PRO A 496 -3.81 24.37 -11.18
CA PRO A 496 -3.62 24.15 -12.61
C PRO A 496 -2.55 23.08 -12.91
N CYS A 497 -2.82 22.13 -13.81
CA CYS A 497 -1.90 21.02 -14.10
C CYS A 497 -1.91 20.63 -15.59
N VAL A 498 -0.74 20.26 -16.15
CA VAL A 498 -0.60 19.71 -17.51
C VAL A 498 0.10 18.35 -17.51
N ARG A 499 -0.04 17.59 -18.60
CA ARG A 499 0.61 16.28 -18.86
C ARG A 499 0.37 15.21 -17.79
N MET A 500 -0.66 15.37 -16.95
CA MET A 500 -1.01 14.42 -15.91
C MET A 500 -1.34 13.04 -16.51
N THR A 501 -0.89 11.99 -15.83
CA THR A 501 -1.36 10.62 -16.05
C THR A 501 -2.56 10.37 -15.15
N SER A 502 -3.54 9.58 -15.60
CA SER A 502 -4.75 9.32 -14.83
C SER A 502 -5.35 7.94 -15.13
N CYS A 503 -6.11 7.41 -14.18
CA CYS A 503 -6.81 6.14 -14.31
C CYS A 503 -8.06 6.08 -13.41
N ILE A 504 -8.98 5.16 -13.72
CA ILE A 504 -10.16 4.88 -12.88
C ILE A 504 -9.99 3.54 -12.18
N ILE A 505 -10.41 3.48 -10.91
CA ILE A 505 -10.51 2.25 -10.13
C ILE A 505 -11.88 2.25 -9.44
N GLY A 506 -12.69 1.22 -9.71
CA GLY A 506 -14.09 1.17 -9.27
C GLY A 506 -14.86 2.41 -9.77
N SER A 507 -15.37 3.22 -8.84
CA SER A 507 -16.05 4.48 -9.13
C SER A 507 -15.25 5.72 -8.70
N ARG A 508 -13.92 5.70 -8.79
CA ARG A 508 -13.06 6.85 -8.44
C ARG A 508 -12.01 7.09 -9.52
N TRP A 509 -11.87 8.35 -9.95
CA TRP A 509 -10.84 8.82 -10.89
C TRP A 509 -9.65 9.34 -10.09
N TYR A 510 -8.44 8.96 -10.51
CA TYR A 510 -7.17 9.37 -9.90
C TYR A 510 -6.31 10.08 -10.94
N LEU A 511 -5.77 11.26 -10.59
CA LEU A 511 -4.86 12.05 -11.42
C LEU A 511 -3.52 12.18 -10.68
N LEU A 512 -2.42 11.91 -11.36
CA LEU A 512 -1.09 11.83 -10.76
C LEU A 512 -0.07 12.69 -11.54
N GLY A 513 0.73 13.43 -10.78
CA GLY A 513 1.91 14.16 -11.24
C GLY A 513 1.64 15.24 -12.29
N GLY A 514 2.21 15.07 -13.48
CA GLY A 514 2.26 16.11 -14.50
C GLY A 514 3.25 17.22 -14.16
N ILE A 515 3.02 18.41 -14.72
CA ILE A 515 3.81 19.63 -14.50
C ILE A 515 2.91 20.67 -13.83
N ASN A 516 3.42 21.31 -12.77
CA ASN A 516 2.79 22.44 -12.11
C ASN A 516 3.28 23.76 -12.73
N PHE A 517 2.39 24.74 -12.77
CA PHE A 517 2.67 26.10 -13.21
C PHE A 517 2.36 27.06 -12.05
N THR A 518 3.38 27.30 -11.23
CA THR A 518 3.41 28.39 -10.25
C THR A 518 3.40 29.75 -10.96
N ASP A 519 3.02 30.80 -10.21
CA ASP A 519 3.11 32.18 -10.70
C ASP A 519 4.58 32.52 -11.08
N PRO A 520 4.84 33.20 -12.21
CA PRO A 520 6.20 33.58 -12.62
C PRO A 520 7.02 34.34 -11.56
N SER A 521 6.37 34.99 -10.59
CA SER A 521 7.01 35.66 -9.45
C SER A 521 7.44 34.73 -8.30
N GLN A 522 6.92 33.51 -8.22
CA GLN A 522 7.17 32.56 -7.12
C GLN A 522 8.28 31.54 -7.40
N GLY A 523 8.69 31.39 -8.66
CA GLY A 523 9.81 30.53 -9.07
C GLY A 523 9.43 29.09 -9.43
N GLU A 524 10.12 28.58 -10.45
CA GLU A 524 10.09 27.21 -10.98
C GLU A 524 8.71 26.59 -11.31
N THR A 525 8.34 26.67 -12.59
CA THR A 525 7.41 25.70 -13.18
C THR A 525 8.15 24.38 -13.43
N GLY A 526 7.54 23.23 -13.13
CA GLY A 526 8.27 21.97 -13.18
C GLY A 526 7.45 20.71 -12.89
N PRO A 527 8.01 19.51 -13.15
CA PRO A 527 7.38 18.23 -12.80
C PRO A 527 7.02 18.14 -11.32
N GLN A 528 5.88 17.53 -11.02
CA GLN A 528 5.40 17.32 -9.66
C GLN A 528 5.02 15.86 -9.38
N THR A 529 4.86 15.54 -8.11
CA THR A 529 4.46 14.22 -7.59
C THR A 529 3.02 14.20 -7.07
N GLN A 530 2.31 15.34 -7.06
CA GLN A 530 1.00 15.47 -6.43
C GLN A 530 -0.05 14.50 -7.02
N VAL A 531 -0.90 13.96 -6.14
CA VAL A 531 -1.98 13.03 -6.48
C VAL A 531 -3.33 13.65 -6.09
N PHE A 532 -4.32 13.51 -6.95
CA PHE A 532 -5.71 13.92 -6.68
C PHE A 532 -6.67 12.76 -6.96
N SER A 533 -7.81 12.72 -6.27
CA SER A 533 -8.90 11.81 -6.64
C SER A 533 -10.31 12.39 -6.48
N LEU A 534 -11.18 12.07 -7.42
CA LEU A 534 -12.59 12.48 -7.49
C LEU A 534 -13.49 11.25 -7.51
N SER A 535 -14.55 11.25 -6.70
CA SER A 535 -15.56 10.18 -6.80
C SER A 535 -16.44 10.37 -8.04
N LEU A 536 -16.77 9.27 -8.71
CA LEU A 536 -17.68 9.21 -9.85
C LEU A 536 -19.05 8.62 -9.47
N SER A 537 -19.35 8.59 -8.17
CA SER A 537 -20.64 8.18 -7.58
C SER A 537 -21.54 9.39 -7.33
N GLY A 538 -22.85 9.26 -7.56
CA GLY A 538 -23.83 10.30 -7.23
C GLY A 538 -23.75 11.52 -8.16
N GLU A 539 -24.10 12.69 -7.64
CA GLU A 539 -24.18 13.93 -8.40
C GLU A 539 -22.78 14.53 -8.63
N LEU A 540 -22.16 14.15 -9.75
CA LEU A 540 -20.78 14.50 -10.16
C LEU A 540 -20.43 15.99 -9.97
N ALA A 541 -21.36 16.90 -10.24
CA ALA A 541 -21.17 18.35 -10.09
C ALA A 541 -20.94 18.82 -8.63
N ARG A 542 -21.31 18.02 -7.62
CA ARG A 542 -21.08 18.31 -6.19
C ARG A 542 -19.86 17.62 -5.62
N ASN A 543 -19.30 16.63 -6.32
CA ASN A 543 -18.17 15.84 -5.83
C ASN A 543 -16.90 16.71 -5.78
N ARG A 544 -16.12 16.55 -4.70
CA ARG A 544 -14.89 17.35 -4.47
C ARG A 544 -13.63 16.53 -4.68
N TRP A 545 -12.59 17.20 -5.15
CA TRP A 545 -11.25 16.64 -5.27
C TRP A 545 -10.63 16.42 -3.88
N ASN A 546 -10.10 15.22 -3.68
CA ASN A 546 -9.33 14.85 -2.50
C ASN A 546 -7.85 14.91 -2.88
N VAL A 547 -7.06 15.67 -2.12
CA VAL A 547 -5.60 15.70 -2.23
C VAL A 547 -5.07 14.45 -1.53
N LEU A 548 -4.33 13.61 -2.24
CA LEU A 548 -3.74 12.38 -1.72
C LEU A 548 -2.22 12.54 -1.59
N SER A 549 -1.57 11.64 -0.84
CA SER A 549 -0.12 11.72 -0.61
C SER A 549 0.67 11.62 -1.92
N PRO A 550 1.71 12.47 -2.11
CA PRO A 550 2.45 12.55 -3.36
C PRO A 550 3.22 11.26 -3.69
N MET A 551 3.40 11.00 -4.98
CA MET A 551 4.23 9.90 -5.48
C MET A 551 5.68 10.02 -5.01
N PRO A 552 6.41 8.91 -4.79
CA PRO A 552 7.84 8.96 -4.46
C PRO A 552 8.73 9.37 -5.64
N LEU A 553 8.22 9.29 -6.87
CA LEU A 553 8.95 9.62 -8.10
C LEU A 553 8.20 10.64 -8.94
N TYR A 554 8.95 11.61 -9.48
CA TYR A 554 8.47 12.54 -10.49
C TYR A 554 8.33 11.81 -11.83
N CYS A 555 7.44 12.28 -12.71
CA CYS A 555 7.26 11.71 -14.06
C CYS A 555 6.94 10.20 -14.11
N ALA A 556 6.45 9.62 -13.01
CA ALA A 556 5.94 8.25 -12.94
C ALA A 556 4.62 8.08 -13.69
N THR A 557 4.34 6.86 -14.14
CA THR A 557 3.11 6.54 -14.89
C THR A 557 2.06 5.89 -13.98
N ALA A 558 0.83 6.41 -13.99
CA ALA A 558 -0.28 5.83 -13.24
C ALA A 558 -0.80 4.55 -13.90
N VAL A 559 -1.07 3.52 -13.09
CA VAL A 559 -1.56 2.22 -13.55
C VAL A 559 -2.66 1.72 -12.59
N PRO A 560 -3.86 1.37 -13.09
CA PRO A 560 -4.81 0.57 -12.33
C PRO A 560 -4.40 -0.91 -12.41
N PHE A 561 -4.33 -1.62 -11.28
CA PHE A 561 -4.10 -3.07 -11.28
C PHE A 561 -5.04 -3.75 -10.28
N GLY A 562 -6.11 -4.38 -10.80
CA GLY A 562 -7.23 -4.83 -9.99
C GLY A 562 -7.89 -3.64 -9.25
N HIS A 563 -7.88 -3.67 -7.93
CA HIS A 563 -8.37 -2.58 -7.07
C HIS A 563 -7.26 -1.62 -6.59
N TYR A 564 -6.01 -1.79 -7.05
CA TYR A 564 -4.86 -1.02 -6.61
C TYR A 564 -4.46 0.06 -7.60
N LEU A 565 -4.11 1.23 -7.08
CA LEU A 565 -3.43 2.28 -7.84
C LEU A 565 -1.92 2.04 -7.74
N MET A 566 -1.25 2.06 -8.88
CA MET A 566 0.20 1.95 -8.98
C MET A 566 0.82 3.16 -9.69
N ALA A 567 2.07 3.46 -9.34
CA ALA A 567 2.92 4.43 -10.01
C ALA A 567 4.18 3.68 -10.45
N VAL A 568 4.46 3.69 -11.75
CA VAL A 568 5.49 2.86 -12.38
C VAL A 568 6.57 3.74 -12.99
N GLY A 569 7.83 3.49 -12.62
CA GLY A 569 8.98 4.22 -13.11
C GLY A 569 8.99 5.69 -12.66
N GLY A 570 9.82 6.51 -13.30
CA GLY A 570 9.94 7.94 -13.01
C GLY A 570 11.38 8.38 -12.80
N VAL A 571 11.56 9.48 -12.07
CA VAL A 571 12.84 10.07 -11.69
C VAL A 571 12.80 10.60 -10.25
N ASP A 572 13.91 10.48 -9.52
CA ASP A 572 13.99 10.81 -8.07
C ASP A 572 13.95 12.32 -7.80
N THR A 573 14.31 13.14 -8.79
CA THR A 573 14.22 14.62 -8.72
C THR A 573 13.70 15.16 -10.07
N PRO A 574 13.06 16.33 -10.12
CA PRO A 574 12.31 16.81 -11.30
C PRO A 574 13.12 16.88 -12.60
N TYR A 575 14.44 17.00 -12.52
CA TYR A 575 15.34 17.21 -13.65
C TYR A 575 16.47 16.15 -13.73
N SER A 576 16.31 15.01 -13.04
CA SER A 576 17.28 13.91 -13.11
C SER A 576 17.42 13.36 -14.52
N GLN A 577 18.63 13.00 -14.92
CA GLN A 577 18.87 12.22 -16.15
C GLN A 577 18.79 10.72 -15.91
N ALA A 578 19.10 10.28 -14.68
CA ALA A 578 19.00 8.90 -14.25
C ALA A 578 17.52 8.56 -14.01
N GLN A 579 17.03 7.58 -14.76
CA GLN A 579 15.66 7.08 -14.66
C GLN A 579 15.60 6.03 -13.54
N ASN A 580 14.52 6.05 -12.76
CA ASN A 580 14.27 5.06 -11.74
C ASN A 580 13.25 4.03 -12.26
N GLY A 581 13.54 2.73 -12.05
CA GLY A 581 12.67 1.63 -12.44
C GLY A 581 11.65 1.24 -11.37
N ALA A 582 11.70 1.83 -10.18
CA ALA A 582 10.88 1.45 -9.04
C ALA A 582 9.37 1.52 -9.33
N ILE A 583 8.65 0.57 -8.74
CA ILE A 583 7.21 0.38 -8.85
C ILE A 583 6.62 0.58 -7.47
N TYR A 584 5.66 1.48 -7.36
CA TYR A 584 4.96 1.79 -6.12
C TYR A 584 3.46 1.49 -6.23
N MET A 585 2.86 1.07 -5.12
CA MET A 585 1.42 0.87 -4.97
C MET A 585 0.87 1.82 -3.91
N TYR A 586 -0.23 2.51 -4.17
CA TYR A 586 -0.88 3.40 -3.21
C TYR A 586 -1.76 2.59 -2.26
N CYS A 587 -1.34 2.50 -0.99
CA CYS A 587 -2.14 1.92 0.07
C CYS A 587 -3.16 2.94 0.57
N VAL A 588 -4.39 2.88 0.04
CA VAL A 588 -5.50 3.78 0.42
C VAL A 588 -5.72 3.81 1.94
N ALA A 589 -5.68 2.65 2.60
CA ALA A 589 -5.92 2.52 4.04
C ALA A 589 -4.79 3.05 4.95
N ALA A 590 -3.67 3.50 4.38
CA ALA A 590 -2.53 4.09 5.10
C ALA A 590 -2.05 5.43 4.47
N GLU A 591 -2.76 5.92 3.44
CA GLU A 591 -2.43 7.08 2.60
C GLU A 591 -0.96 7.17 2.18
N LYS A 592 -0.34 6.04 1.82
CA LYS A 592 1.10 5.97 1.50
C LYS A 592 1.41 5.07 0.31
N TRP A 593 2.45 5.46 -0.41
CA TRP A 593 3.04 4.69 -1.50
C TRP A 593 4.01 3.63 -0.96
N VAL A 594 3.86 2.40 -1.44
CA VAL A 594 4.57 1.20 -1.00
C VAL A 594 5.40 0.67 -2.16
N HIS A 595 6.72 0.51 -1.99
CA HIS A 595 7.57 -0.09 -3.02
C HIS A 595 7.28 -1.58 -3.15
N ILE A 596 7.06 -2.07 -4.39
CA ILE A 596 6.60 -3.44 -4.67
C ILE A 596 7.44 -4.17 -5.73
N GLY A 597 8.46 -3.53 -6.29
CA GLY A 597 9.36 -4.13 -7.29
C GLY A 597 9.95 -3.09 -8.22
N SER A 598 10.62 -3.52 -9.28
CA SER A 598 11.18 -2.61 -10.28
C SER A 598 10.98 -3.14 -11.70
N LEU A 599 11.02 -2.25 -12.68
CA LEU A 599 11.16 -2.56 -14.09
C LEU A 599 12.59 -3.11 -14.36
N PRO A 600 12.78 -4.05 -15.31
CA PRO A 600 14.10 -4.45 -15.79
C PRO A 600 14.81 -3.31 -16.52
N THR A 601 14.02 -2.46 -17.21
CA THR A 601 14.51 -1.26 -17.91
C THR A 601 13.95 -0.01 -17.23
N PRO A 602 14.75 0.67 -16.37
CA PRO A 602 14.36 1.95 -15.75
C PRO A 602 13.95 3.00 -16.77
N ARG A 603 12.85 3.70 -16.51
CA ARG A 603 12.26 4.67 -17.45
C ARG A 603 11.28 5.62 -16.76
N SER A 604 11.11 6.83 -17.30
CA SER A 604 10.03 7.76 -16.92
C SER A 604 9.10 8.09 -18.08
N GLN A 605 7.92 8.64 -17.76
CA GLN A 605 6.87 9.00 -18.72
C GLN A 605 6.52 7.86 -19.71
N ALA A 606 6.57 6.61 -19.25
CA ALA A 606 6.18 5.47 -20.06
C ALA A 606 4.65 5.46 -20.31
N THR A 607 4.22 4.82 -21.39
CA THR A 607 2.81 4.42 -21.54
C THR A 607 2.62 3.09 -20.80
N ALA A 608 1.48 2.93 -20.13
CA ALA A 608 1.12 1.70 -19.43
C ALA A 608 -0.37 1.40 -19.64
N VAL A 609 -0.69 0.15 -19.93
CA VAL A 609 -2.05 -0.31 -20.23
C VAL A 609 -2.31 -1.67 -19.59
N VAL A 610 -3.57 -1.94 -19.24
CA VAL A 610 -4.01 -3.29 -18.86
C VAL A 610 -4.76 -3.89 -20.05
N LEU A 611 -4.20 -4.96 -20.60
CA LEU A 611 -4.85 -5.73 -21.67
C LEU A 611 -5.95 -6.64 -21.09
N SER A 612 -6.78 -7.16 -21.97
CA SER A 612 -7.69 -8.26 -21.65
C SER A 612 -6.95 -9.43 -20.99
N LYS A 613 -7.66 -10.09 -20.06
CA LYS A 613 -7.13 -11.12 -19.14
C LYS A 613 -6.10 -10.59 -18.12
N GLY A 614 -6.12 -9.28 -17.82
CA GLY A 614 -5.41 -8.69 -16.67
C GLY A 614 -3.90 -8.54 -16.84
N ARG A 615 -3.38 -8.56 -18.08
CA ARG A 615 -1.95 -8.39 -18.36
C ARG A 615 -1.60 -6.90 -18.34
N LEU A 616 -0.77 -6.46 -17.40
CA LEU A 616 -0.10 -5.17 -17.48
C LEU A 616 0.95 -5.21 -18.61
N MET A 617 0.97 -4.17 -19.43
CA MET A 617 1.93 -3.94 -20.52
C MET A 617 2.45 -2.50 -20.43
N LEU A 618 3.77 -2.34 -20.36
CA LEU A 618 4.45 -1.04 -20.40
C LEU A 618 5.21 -0.84 -21.70
N LEU A 619 5.27 0.42 -22.14
CA LEU A 619 5.50 0.83 -23.52
C LEU A 619 6.29 2.14 -23.55
N GLY A 620 7.33 2.22 -24.40
CA GLY A 620 8.10 3.45 -24.59
C GLY A 620 8.68 4.02 -23.31
N GLY A 621 8.62 5.35 -23.17
CA GLY A 621 9.21 6.11 -22.07
C GLY A 621 10.63 6.58 -22.37
N GLN A 622 11.15 7.45 -21.51
CA GLN A 622 12.54 7.91 -21.57
C GLN A 622 13.40 6.93 -20.76
N GLU A 623 14.33 6.22 -21.41
CA GLU A 623 15.23 5.23 -20.77
C GLU A 623 16.54 5.89 -20.27
N ILE A 624 17.02 6.89 -21.00
CA ILE A 624 18.10 7.83 -20.64
C ILE A 624 17.67 9.18 -21.21
N ARG A 625 18.09 10.31 -20.61
CA ARG A 625 17.85 11.65 -21.18
C ARG A 625 18.20 11.69 -22.68
N ASP A 626 17.33 12.31 -23.45
CA ASP A 626 17.41 12.47 -24.92
C ASP A 626 17.40 11.14 -25.72
N LYS A 627 17.12 10.01 -25.06
CA LYS A 627 16.99 8.67 -25.67
C LYS A 627 15.57 8.10 -25.48
N PHE A 628 14.89 7.87 -26.61
CA PHE A 628 13.52 7.40 -26.68
C PHE A 628 13.48 5.86 -26.61
N GLY A 629 12.80 5.32 -25.59
CA GLY A 629 12.59 3.87 -25.46
C GLY A 629 11.57 3.33 -26.44
N ARG A 630 11.68 2.03 -26.76
CA ARG A 630 10.72 1.28 -27.59
C ARG A 630 10.21 -0.01 -26.91
N THR A 631 10.91 -0.42 -25.85
CA THR A 631 10.83 -1.73 -25.18
C THR A 631 9.44 -1.99 -24.56
N VAL A 632 8.85 -3.15 -24.87
CA VAL A 632 7.55 -3.62 -24.36
C VAL A 632 7.73 -4.75 -23.34
N GLU A 633 6.92 -4.87 -22.28
CA GLU A 633 7.09 -5.88 -21.21
C GLU A 633 5.78 -6.57 -20.71
N ILE A 634 5.76 -7.90 -20.47
CA ILE A 634 4.55 -8.73 -20.13
C ILE A 634 4.77 -9.79 -19.00
N LEU A 635 3.71 -10.07 -18.20
CA LEU A 635 3.67 -11.06 -17.10
C LEU A 635 3.58 -12.56 -17.52
N GLN A 636 4.34 -13.45 -16.85
CA GLN A 636 4.55 -14.84 -17.31
C GLN A 636 4.09 -16.02 -16.41
N SER A 637 4.16 -15.96 -15.09
CA SER A 637 3.86 -17.09 -14.17
C SER A 637 2.95 -16.68 -13.00
N VAL A 638 2.45 -17.66 -12.22
CA VAL A 638 1.63 -17.43 -11.01
C VAL A 638 2.12 -18.31 -9.86
N VAL A 639 2.05 -17.80 -8.63
CA VAL A 639 2.39 -18.55 -7.40
C VAL A 639 1.32 -18.29 -6.33
N LEU A 640 0.75 -19.34 -5.75
CA LEU A 640 -0.23 -19.25 -4.65
C LEU A 640 0.30 -19.92 -3.37
N PRO A 641 0.54 -19.17 -2.28
CA PRO A 641 0.86 -19.78 -0.99
C PRO A 641 -0.38 -20.46 -0.37
N GLY A 642 -0.15 -21.54 0.39
CA GLY A 642 -1.18 -22.25 1.14
C GLY A 642 -1.47 -21.66 2.54
N GLY A 643 -1.74 -22.55 3.50
CA GLY A 643 -2.34 -22.21 4.80
C GLY A 643 -3.88 -22.19 4.73
N PHE A 644 -4.53 -22.01 5.88
CA PHE A 644 -6.00 -22.14 6.02
C PHE A 644 -6.82 -21.28 5.05
N GLY A 645 -6.31 -20.13 4.59
CA GLY A 645 -6.98 -19.31 3.59
C GLY A 645 -7.16 -20.02 2.24
N ALA A 646 -6.19 -20.82 1.80
CA ALA A 646 -6.32 -21.59 0.56
C ALA A 646 -7.38 -22.70 0.70
N ALA A 647 -7.47 -23.31 1.88
CA ALA A 647 -8.39 -24.41 2.18
C ALA A 647 -9.81 -23.98 2.61
N LYS A 648 -10.05 -22.70 2.93
CA LYS A 648 -11.36 -22.17 3.39
C LYS A 648 -11.93 -21.04 2.54
N ASN A 649 -11.09 -20.33 1.78
CA ASN A 649 -11.48 -19.11 1.04
C ASN A 649 -11.17 -19.21 -0.46
N LEU A 650 -10.09 -19.89 -0.85
CA LEU A 650 -9.83 -20.26 -2.26
C LEU A 650 -10.45 -21.61 -2.64
N SER A 651 -10.97 -22.36 -1.67
CA SER A 651 -11.70 -23.61 -1.84
C SER A 651 -12.50 -23.95 -0.57
N SER A 652 -13.36 -24.96 -0.66
CA SER A 652 -14.08 -25.56 0.48
C SER A 652 -13.33 -26.74 1.14
N TYR A 653 -12.09 -27.01 0.76
CA TYR A 653 -11.30 -28.19 1.17
C TYR A 653 -11.33 -28.50 2.68
N ALA A 654 -11.23 -27.50 3.54
CA ALA A 654 -11.24 -27.66 4.99
C ALA A 654 -12.61 -28.04 5.59
N VAL A 655 -13.64 -28.26 4.77
CA VAL A 655 -14.99 -28.70 5.15
C VAL A 655 -15.42 -29.91 4.32
N GLU A 656 -15.14 -29.91 3.01
CA GLU A 656 -15.64 -30.90 2.05
C GLU A 656 -14.59 -31.93 1.61
N GLY A 657 -13.31 -31.77 1.99
CA GLY A 657 -12.26 -32.74 1.71
C GLY A 657 -12.02 -32.94 0.21
N GLU A 658 -12.13 -34.17 -0.28
CA GLU A 658 -11.93 -34.51 -1.70
C GLU A 658 -13.06 -34.03 -2.62
N GLU A 659 -14.28 -33.83 -2.12
CA GLU A 659 -15.43 -33.31 -2.88
C GLU A 659 -15.39 -31.78 -3.08
N MET A 660 -14.33 -31.12 -2.58
CA MET A 660 -14.16 -29.67 -2.58
C MET A 660 -14.48 -28.95 -3.90
N GLU A 661 -15.05 -27.75 -3.82
CA GLU A 661 -15.02 -26.78 -4.92
C GLU A 661 -13.83 -25.81 -4.76
N VAL A 662 -13.31 -25.33 -5.88
CA VAL A 662 -12.33 -24.23 -5.94
C VAL A 662 -13.07 -22.94 -6.27
N GLU A 663 -12.76 -21.87 -5.55
CA GLU A 663 -13.37 -20.55 -5.72
C GLU A 663 -13.26 -20.06 -7.18
N THR A 664 -14.32 -19.44 -7.69
CA THR A 664 -14.49 -19.02 -9.10
C THR A 664 -13.27 -18.32 -9.69
N GLU A 665 -12.74 -17.29 -9.03
CA GLU A 665 -11.60 -16.52 -9.54
C GLU A 665 -10.27 -17.25 -9.37
N ALA A 666 -10.08 -17.97 -8.26
CA ALA A 666 -8.92 -18.86 -8.07
C ALA A 666 -8.84 -19.94 -9.17
N LYS A 667 -9.98 -20.57 -9.46
CA LYS A 667 -10.17 -21.53 -10.55
C LYS A 667 -9.89 -20.88 -11.90
N ARG A 668 -10.53 -19.75 -12.20
CA ARG A 668 -10.38 -19.02 -13.47
C ARG A 668 -8.92 -18.65 -13.73
N VAL A 669 -8.17 -18.24 -12.70
CA VAL A 669 -6.73 -17.94 -12.83
C VAL A 669 -5.93 -19.21 -13.11
N LEU A 670 -6.09 -20.26 -12.32
CA LEU A 670 -5.32 -21.51 -12.48
C LEU A 670 -5.58 -22.17 -13.86
N GLU A 671 -6.84 -22.28 -14.27
CA GLU A 671 -7.24 -22.81 -15.58
C GLU A 671 -6.65 -21.97 -16.73
N GLN A 672 -6.67 -20.63 -16.64
CA GLN A 672 -6.08 -19.76 -17.66
C GLN A 672 -4.55 -19.89 -17.75
N PHE A 673 -3.85 -20.08 -16.63
CA PHE A 673 -2.40 -20.33 -16.66
C PHE A 673 -2.05 -21.71 -17.24
N ARG A 674 -2.81 -22.76 -16.87
CA ARG A 674 -2.63 -24.11 -17.45
C ARG A 674 -2.92 -24.12 -18.95
N ALA A 675 -4.01 -23.53 -19.39
CA ALA A 675 -4.39 -23.43 -20.81
C ALA A 675 -3.40 -22.59 -21.64
N ALA A 676 -2.74 -21.60 -21.02
CA ALA A 676 -1.69 -20.80 -21.65
C ALA A 676 -0.29 -21.47 -21.64
N GLY A 677 -0.16 -22.69 -21.10
CA GLY A 677 1.13 -23.38 -20.99
C GLY A 677 2.13 -22.63 -20.09
N LYS A 678 1.65 -21.97 -19.03
CA LYS A 678 2.47 -21.15 -18.13
C LYS A 678 2.76 -21.86 -16.80
N PRO A 679 3.95 -21.64 -16.19
CA PRO A 679 4.28 -22.23 -14.89
C PRO A 679 3.39 -21.74 -13.74
N ILE A 680 3.05 -22.69 -12.84
CA ILE A 680 2.23 -22.48 -11.63
C ILE A 680 3.02 -23.00 -10.41
N GLY A 681 3.24 -22.15 -9.40
CA GLY A 681 3.85 -22.52 -8.12
C GLY A 681 2.83 -22.61 -6.98
N LEU A 682 2.87 -23.68 -6.18
CA LEU A 682 1.93 -23.92 -5.06
C LEU A 682 2.69 -24.49 -3.84
N CYS A 683 2.35 -24.11 -2.61
CA CYS A 683 3.04 -24.64 -1.42
C CYS A 683 2.13 -24.76 -0.19
N CYS A 684 2.55 -25.55 0.79
CA CYS A 684 1.69 -25.96 1.91
C CYS A 684 0.42 -26.64 1.36
N ILE A 685 -0.79 -26.21 1.73
CA ILE A 685 -2.05 -26.82 1.28
C ILE A 685 -2.58 -26.34 -0.08
N SER A 686 -2.05 -25.27 -0.69
CA SER A 686 -2.54 -24.82 -2.02
C SER A 686 -2.41 -25.82 -3.19
N PRO A 687 -1.55 -26.87 -3.15
CA PRO A 687 -1.55 -27.92 -4.17
C PRO A 687 -2.87 -28.69 -4.33
N VAL A 688 -3.76 -28.72 -3.32
CA VAL A 688 -5.10 -29.33 -3.48
C VAL A 688 -5.95 -28.62 -4.56
N LEU A 689 -5.71 -27.31 -4.77
CA LEU A 689 -6.37 -26.54 -5.83
C LEU A 689 -5.99 -27.07 -7.23
N ALA A 690 -4.73 -27.46 -7.43
CA ALA A 690 -4.29 -28.09 -8.68
C ALA A 690 -4.83 -29.52 -8.80
N ALA A 691 -4.80 -30.30 -7.70
CA ALA A 691 -5.35 -31.66 -7.69
C ALA A 691 -6.82 -31.68 -8.13
N ARG A 692 -7.64 -30.75 -7.63
CA ARG A 692 -9.08 -30.66 -7.96
C ARG A 692 -9.38 -30.21 -9.40
N LEU A 693 -8.49 -29.44 -10.01
CA LEU A 693 -8.69 -28.80 -11.32
C LEU A 693 -7.98 -29.51 -12.48
N PHE A 694 -6.89 -30.23 -12.23
CA PHE A 694 -6.01 -30.76 -13.27
C PHE A 694 -5.85 -32.29 -13.14
N PRO A 695 -6.72 -33.09 -13.78
CA PRO A 695 -6.63 -34.54 -13.74
C PRO A 695 -5.23 -35.09 -14.03
N GLY A 696 -4.78 -36.03 -13.19
CA GLY A 696 -3.47 -36.66 -13.27
C GLY A 696 -2.27 -35.77 -12.90
N VAL A 697 -2.46 -34.58 -12.31
CA VAL A 697 -1.33 -33.71 -11.92
C VAL A 697 -0.45 -34.35 -10.85
N ALA A 698 0.87 -34.26 -11.02
CA ALA A 698 1.83 -34.63 -9.97
C ALA A 698 2.05 -33.46 -9.00
N VAL A 699 1.65 -33.61 -7.74
CA VAL A 699 1.82 -32.60 -6.70
C VAL A 699 2.31 -33.20 -5.39
N THR A 700 3.02 -32.40 -4.59
CA THR A 700 3.28 -32.72 -3.18
C THR A 700 2.57 -31.73 -2.25
N VAL A 701 2.10 -32.24 -1.11
CA VAL A 701 1.73 -31.46 0.07
C VAL A 701 2.67 -31.73 1.25
N GLY A 702 3.54 -32.75 1.14
CA GLY A 702 4.15 -33.46 2.26
C GLY A 702 4.53 -34.89 1.90
N ASP A 703 4.68 -35.72 2.92
CA ASP A 703 4.67 -37.19 2.82
C ASP A 703 3.24 -37.77 2.88
N ASP A 704 3.14 -39.10 2.81
CA ASP A 704 1.89 -39.86 2.79
C ASP A 704 1.11 -39.90 4.12
N THR A 705 1.62 -39.29 5.20
CA THR A 705 0.91 -39.21 6.49
C THR A 705 -0.04 -38.01 6.60
N ASP A 706 0.10 -37.02 5.71
CA ASP A 706 -0.84 -35.89 5.62
C ASP A 706 -2.22 -36.36 5.11
N PRO A 707 -3.34 -36.04 5.79
CA PRO A 707 -4.69 -36.30 5.27
C PRO A 707 -4.91 -35.77 3.84
N ALA A 708 -4.24 -34.68 3.45
CA ALA A 708 -4.28 -34.13 2.11
C ALA A 708 -3.57 -35.00 1.05
N ALA A 709 -2.60 -35.85 1.43
CA ALA A 709 -2.02 -36.83 0.51
C ALA A 709 -3.09 -37.85 0.04
N CYS A 710 -4.01 -38.23 0.93
CA CYS A 710 -5.15 -39.06 0.58
C CYS A 710 -6.14 -38.32 -0.34
N ALA A 711 -6.56 -37.11 0.03
CA ALA A 711 -7.52 -36.35 -0.78
C ALA A 711 -6.99 -35.97 -2.17
N VAL A 712 -5.69 -35.69 -2.32
CA VAL A 712 -5.03 -35.49 -3.63
C VAL A 712 -5.20 -36.74 -4.51
N ARG A 713 -5.03 -37.95 -3.95
CA ARG A 713 -5.25 -39.22 -4.66
C ARG A 713 -6.73 -39.42 -5.00
N GLY A 714 -7.64 -39.11 -4.09
CA GLY A 714 -9.11 -39.19 -4.28
C GLY A 714 -9.61 -38.30 -5.43
N MET A 715 -9.10 -37.07 -5.52
CA MET A 715 -9.37 -36.13 -6.62
C MET A 715 -8.79 -36.54 -7.99
N GLY A 716 -8.14 -37.70 -8.10
CA GLY A 716 -7.55 -38.19 -9.36
C GLY A 716 -6.23 -37.52 -9.75
N ALA A 717 -5.50 -37.00 -8.76
CA ALA A 717 -4.14 -36.46 -8.93
C ALA A 717 -3.10 -37.39 -8.27
N SER A 718 -1.84 -37.27 -8.70
CA SER A 718 -0.74 -38.07 -8.17
C SER A 718 -0.06 -37.32 -7.02
N HIS A 719 -0.29 -37.76 -5.79
CA HIS A 719 0.53 -37.32 -4.67
C HIS A 719 1.95 -37.88 -4.79
N VAL A 720 2.94 -37.01 -4.69
CA VAL A 720 4.37 -37.36 -4.66
C VAL A 720 4.91 -37.04 -3.26
N PRO A 721 5.23 -38.07 -2.44
CA PRO A 721 5.79 -37.86 -1.10
C PRO A 721 7.10 -37.07 -1.16
N ARG A 722 7.16 -35.97 -0.40
CA ARG A 722 8.32 -35.12 -0.21
C ARG A 722 8.37 -34.65 1.25
N PRO A 723 9.38 -35.04 2.04
CA PRO A 723 9.58 -34.46 3.36
C PRO A 723 10.12 -33.03 3.23
N VAL A 724 10.37 -32.38 4.38
CA VAL A 724 10.91 -31.02 4.44
C VAL A 724 12.34 -31.06 4.97
N THR A 725 13.28 -31.68 4.25
CA THR A 725 14.68 -31.81 4.70
C THR A 725 15.66 -30.89 3.98
N GLY A 726 15.29 -30.31 2.83
CA GLY A 726 16.10 -29.28 2.18
C GLY A 726 15.73 -28.96 0.72
N PRO A 727 16.60 -28.23 -0.01
CA PRO A 727 16.31 -27.68 -1.35
C PRO A 727 16.30 -28.70 -2.50
N GLN A 728 16.25 -30.03 -2.24
CA GLN A 728 16.21 -31.05 -3.29
C GLN A 728 14.81 -31.66 -3.51
N GLU A 729 13.79 -31.16 -2.81
CA GLU A 729 12.54 -31.91 -2.56
C GLU A 729 11.28 -31.29 -3.18
N VAL A 730 11.45 -30.35 -4.12
CA VAL A 730 10.34 -29.79 -4.91
C VAL A 730 9.77 -30.84 -5.86
N CYS A 731 8.44 -30.99 -5.88
CA CYS A 731 7.75 -31.81 -6.87
C CYS A 731 7.41 -30.98 -8.11
N LEU A 732 7.86 -31.45 -9.28
CA LEU A 732 7.64 -30.82 -10.58
C LEU A 732 6.83 -31.76 -11.49
N ASP A 733 5.61 -31.35 -11.85
CA ASP A 733 4.91 -31.87 -13.01
C ASP A 733 5.37 -31.10 -14.27
N SER A 734 6.24 -31.73 -15.06
CA SER A 734 6.76 -31.14 -16.30
C SER A 734 5.77 -31.12 -17.47
N GLU A 735 4.68 -31.89 -17.41
CA GLU A 735 3.61 -31.92 -18.43
C GLU A 735 2.59 -30.79 -18.17
N ARG A 736 2.31 -30.51 -16.89
CA ARG A 736 1.38 -29.47 -16.44
C ARG A 736 2.05 -28.14 -16.10
N LEU A 737 3.38 -28.12 -15.99
CA LEU A 737 4.21 -27.01 -15.50
C LEU A 737 3.81 -26.54 -14.09
N VAL A 738 3.41 -27.51 -13.25
CA VAL A 738 3.04 -27.28 -11.85
C VAL A 738 4.22 -27.63 -10.96
N VAL A 739 4.57 -26.71 -10.08
CA VAL A 739 5.72 -26.79 -9.17
C VAL A 739 5.21 -26.68 -7.74
N THR A 740 5.51 -27.68 -6.91
CA THR A 740 4.92 -27.82 -5.58
C THR A 740 5.97 -28.14 -4.51
N THR A 741 5.79 -27.60 -3.30
CA THR A 741 6.62 -27.94 -2.13
C THR A 741 5.78 -28.01 -0.84
N PRO A 742 6.07 -28.94 0.08
CA PRO A 742 5.60 -28.83 1.45
C PRO A 742 6.14 -27.55 2.11
N ALA A 743 5.50 -27.13 3.21
CA ALA A 743 5.98 -26.03 4.05
C ALA A 743 5.45 -26.15 5.50
N TYR A 744 4.21 -25.72 5.75
CA TYR A 744 3.64 -25.61 7.11
C TYR A 744 2.77 -26.81 7.55
N MET A 745 2.88 -27.95 6.85
CA MET A 745 2.17 -29.19 7.20
C MET A 745 2.99 -30.11 8.14
N TYR A 746 4.23 -29.72 8.49
CA TYR A 746 5.22 -30.57 9.18
C TYR A 746 5.92 -29.83 10.33
N GLU A 747 6.36 -30.58 11.35
CA GLU A 747 7.35 -30.12 12.33
C GLU A 747 8.74 -30.08 11.69
N ALA A 748 9.01 -29.03 10.90
CA ALA A 748 10.26 -28.85 10.16
C ALA A 748 11.00 -27.57 10.59
N PRO A 749 12.35 -27.59 10.65
CA PRO A 749 13.15 -26.38 10.86
C PRO A 749 12.84 -25.29 9.83
N LEU A 750 12.62 -24.06 10.30
CA LEU A 750 12.21 -22.92 9.45
C LEU A 750 13.15 -22.65 8.25
N HIS A 751 14.43 -22.98 8.37
CA HIS A 751 15.39 -22.84 7.25
C HIS A 751 15.12 -23.85 6.12
N GLN A 752 14.71 -25.08 6.44
CA GLN A 752 14.39 -26.11 5.43
C GLN A 752 13.08 -25.78 4.69
N ILE A 753 12.11 -25.17 5.40
CA ILE A 753 10.90 -24.58 4.79
C ILE A 753 11.27 -23.42 3.85
N PHE A 754 12.19 -22.54 4.26
CA PHE A 754 12.68 -21.43 3.43
C PHE A 754 13.39 -21.95 2.17
N ASP A 755 14.29 -22.91 2.31
CA ASP A 755 15.07 -23.49 1.21
C ASP A 755 14.17 -24.22 0.19
N GLY A 756 13.17 -24.99 0.65
CA GLY A 756 12.19 -25.66 -0.21
C GLY A 756 11.32 -24.67 -1.00
N ILE A 757 10.86 -23.59 -0.36
CA ILE A 757 10.14 -22.50 -1.05
C ILE A 757 11.07 -21.76 -2.03
N GLY A 758 12.34 -21.56 -1.67
CA GLY A 758 13.36 -20.95 -2.52
C GLY A 758 13.62 -21.74 -3.80
N GLU A 759 13.77 -23.07 -3.71
CA GLU A 759 13.90 -23.93 -4.89
C GLU A 759 12.58 -24.04 -5.66
N MET A 760 11.40 -23.99 -5.02
CA MET A 760 10.12 -23.96 -5.72
C MET A 760 10.03 -22.71 -6.61
N ILE A 761 10.35 -21.52 -6.08
CA ILE A 761 10.41 -20.27 -6.87
C ILE A 761 11.45 -20.38 -7.99
N SER A 762 12.66 -20.87 -7.68
CA SER A 762 13.73 -21.05 -8.67
C SER A 762 13.36 -22.04 -9.79
N THR A 763 12.55 -23.06 -9.46
CA THR A 763 12.01 -24.04 -10.42
C THR A 763 10.90 -23.43 -11.29
N VAL A 764 9.96 -22.68 -10.70
CA VAL A 764 8.96 -21.91 -11.47
C VAL A 764 9.64 -20.99 -12.47
N LEU A 765 10.68 -20.26 -12.03
CA LEU A 765 11.44 -19.33 -12.89
C LEU A 765 12.20 -20.06 -14.02
N ARG A 766 12.81 -21.22 -13.76
CA ARG A 766 13.47 -22.04 -14.81
C ARG A 766 12.53 -22.55 -15.91
N LEU A 767 11.23 -22.61 -15.64
CA LEU A 767 10.21 -23.06 -16.60
C LEU A 767 9.60 -21.91 -17.43
N VAL A 768 9.90 -20.65 -17.09
CA VAL A 768 9.45 -19.48 -17.84
C VAL A 768 10.28 -19.34 -19.12
N LYS A 769 9.62 -19.42 -20.28
CA LYS A 769 10.22 -19.31 -21.63
C LYS A 769 9.91 -17.98 -22.30
#